data_AF-A0AA43RNG1-F1
#
_entry.id   AF-A0AA43RNG1-F1
#
_cell.length_a   1.000
_cell.length_b   1.000
_cell.length_c   1.000
_cell.angle_alpha   90.00
_cell.angle_beta   90.00
_cell.angle_gamma   90.00
#
_symmetry.space_group_name_H-M   'P 1'
#
loop_
_entity.id
_entity.type
_entity.pdbx_description
1 polymer ?
#
loop_
_entity_poly.entity_id
_entity_poly.type
_entity_poly.pdbx_seq_one_letter_code
_entity_poly.pdbx_strand_id
1 'polypeptide(L)'
;MNHPENQHYGKGKSGDTELAMNGFQFNLGQIENRHAGKQRKVPLYYRLLFSLAIMGLFIEWLLPLYRSALLEDTSKMLQVLMVLAAVLLLWGIFQIPGWLLLSIQFLITVSAWFYLCSGGEGIGWLRIYADEIPNDLILLLSGHVSQLSEISRLLILIVGWGLLVSSVQQLALFRGSTVLFTAVTIIYLLVLDMGFEVNTTMDIVISMGLIFWMHAMSGLLRLREREGVTTLPYARWGGLTLAAAIVVMVTAWFGGQLLGARPTSELTLQSAFQNLQTWASGHLPEDKASSASGTTGYSSNDGELGAPLSRNTEPVFTAITSERTYWRGESIAYYDGRRWIRGGEEFMPLNLSGLAKNPPSALSDDKSKRVLQQQIQFVAPSSGGIPLFNAGIIIDVESVGLSNGSRLGYVLANMDRESFRLPDSIGSARITEYTVKSLLPESDPVILRGINSDDPQEIKGKYLQLPDLLPARVRDLAEKLTASGNRYDAVTSIKDYLQSGYSYTLNTTVPPAGSDFVDHFLFETKQGYCVHFATAMTILLRSAGIPARYVQGFGPGTLQDDAMPAKYLVTQGDAHAWVEVYFAGAGWVPFDPTPGPALAAGFAAPALPAAASLAPQAARSAGLPALPLAGGTSAAPLAAAALLPAAAWRWRRSLALLLAARSTSSMSRERQLRAASLAWHGLAERYGPPPPGVTGREYVDSLQIYDAGLSEAVRQFVRQWETLAYAPAAPAFVAADPANEMPTMSATSKMSARSMISAIPAIPAMSAAPASPAEISELTTHDASAFIRECLIITFRLT
;
A
#
# COMPACT_ATOMS: atom_id res chain seq x y z
N MET A 1 80.74 18.23 16.85
CA MET A 1 81.54 17.03 17.16
C MET A 1 81.03 15.89 16.29
N ASN A 2 81.87 15.50 15.33
CA ASN A 2 81.95 14.25 14.57
C ASN A 2 80.77 13.72 13.73
N HIS A 3 80.88 13.97 12.42
CA HIS A 3 80.64 13.02 11.31
C HIS A 3 81.49 11.71 11.48
N PRO A 4 81.29 10.60 10.72
CA PRO A 4 80.93 10.58 9.29
C PRO A 4 80.04 9.41 8.79
N GLU A 5 79.80 9.49 7.48
CA GLU A 5 79.38 8.50 6.48
C GLU A 5 79.88 7.05 6.69
N ASN A 6 79.12 6.05 6.20
CA ASN A 6 79.60 5.26 5.05
C ASN A 6 78.51 4.37 4.41
N GLN A 7 78.53 4.38 3.08
CA GLN A 7 77.90 3.41 2.18
C GLN A 7 78.67 2.07 2.24
N HIS A 8 78.02 0.93 2.03
CA HIS A 8 78.55 -0.10 1.13
C HIS A 8 77.54 -1.18 0.71
N TYR A 9 77.66 -1.50 -0.58
CA TYR A 9 77.00 -2.54 -1.37
C TYR A 9 77.42 -3.95 -0.94
N GLY A 10 76.52 -4.94 -1.06
CA GLY A 10 76.87 -6.35 -0.93
C GLY A 10 75.78 -7.30 -1.43
N LYS A 11 75.87 -7.69 -2.71
CA LYS A 11 75.15 -8.84 -3.29
C LYS A 11 75.73 -10.15 -2.72
N GLY A 12 74.86 -11.12 -2.43
CA GLY A 12 75.25 -12.52 -2.23
C GLY A 12 74.03 -13.44 -2.23
N LYS A 13 73.81 -14.15 -3.35
CA LYS A 13 72.84 -15.25 -3.50
C LYS A 13 73.50 -16.58 -3.11
N SER A 14 72.79 -17.41 -2.35
CA SER A 14 72.64 -18.88 -2.46
C SER A 14 72.03 -19.33 -1.13
N GLY A 15 70.84 -19.92 -1.04
CA GLY A 15 70.26 -20.93 -1.92
C GLY A 15 70.16 -22.19 -1.09
N ASP A 16 69.03 -22.38 -0.40
CA ASP A 16 68.59 -23.69 0.02
C ASP A 16 67.20 -23.94 -0.57
N THR A 17 67.17 -25.03 -1.32
CA THR A 17 66.08 -25.53 -2.12
C THR A 17 65.38 -26.57 -1.26
N GLU A 18 64.13 -26.34 -0.89
CA GLU A 18 63.23 -27.43 -0.49
C GLU A 18 62.04 -27.41 -1.45
N LEU A 19 61.94 -28.50 -2.21
CA LEU A 19 60.98 -28.69 -3.30
C LEU A 19 59.56 -28.89 -2.75
N ALA A 20 58.68 -27.99 -3.22
CA ALA A 20 57.33 -28.22 -3.75
C ALA A 20 56.50 -29.43 -3.27
N MET A 21 55.26 -29.14 -2.84
CA MET A 21 54.04 -29.65 -3.50
C MET A 21 52.79 -28.80 -3.17
N ASN A 22 52.35 -28.07 -4.20
CA ASN A 22 50.98 -27.80 -4.65
C ASN A 22 49.90 -27.18 -3.75
N GLY A 23 49.43 -26.02 -4.20
CA GLY A 23 48.11 -25.46 -3.90
C GLY A 23 47.82 -24.25 -4.79
N PHE A 24 47.49 -24.51 -6.05
CA PHE A 24 47.16 -23.58 -7.14
C PHE A 24 46.23 -22.41 -6.70
N GLN A 25 46.78 -21.28 -6.25
CA GLN A 25 46.02 -20.03 -6.14
C GLN A 25 46.04 -19.34 -7.51
N PHE A 26 44.94 -19.49 -8.26
CA PHE A 26 44.66 -18.73 -9.47
C PHE A 26 44.64 -17.22 -9.14
N ASN A 27 45.78 -16.57 -9.32
CA ASN A 27 45.98 -15.15 -9.02
C ASN A 27 45.50 -14.28 -10.19
N LEU A 28 44.20 -14.39 -10.55
CA LEU A 28 43.58 -13.57 -11.60
C LEU A 28 43.43 -12.10 -11.19
N GLY A 29 43.32 -11.82 -9.88
CA GLY A 29 43.02 -10.48 -9.36
C GLY A 29 44.17 -9.46 -9.47
N GLN A 30 45.42 -9.92 -9.61
CA GLN A 30 46.57 -9.02 -9.75
C GLN A 30 46.89 -8.65 -11.20
N ILE A 31 46.47 -9.44 -12.18
CA ILE A 31 46.84 -9.24 -13.58
C ILE A 31 45.97 -8.17 -14.25
N GLU A 32 44.69 -8.05 -13.91
CA GLU A 32 43.79 -7.06 -14.52
C GLU A 32 44.02 -5.61 -14.05
N ASN A 33 44.58 -5.42 -12.84
CA ASN A 33 44.73 -4.08 -12.26
C ASN A 33 45.89 -3.25 -12.84
N ARG A 34 46.78 -3.85 -13.65
CA ARG A 34 47.91 -3.14 -14.28
C ARG A 34 47.57 -2.48 -15.62
N HIS A 35 46.41 -2.76 -16.22
CA HIS A 35 46.04 -2.22 -17.54
C HIS A 35 44.91 -1.19 -17.51
N ALA A 36 44.46 -0.77 -16.33
CA ALA A 36 43.49 0.32 -16.16
C ALA A 36 44.10 1.73 -16.37
N GLY A 37 45.13 1.84 -17.21
CA GLY A 37 45.68 3.11 -17.65
C GLY A 37 44.95 3.62 -18.89
N LYS A 38 44.25 4.75 -18.76
CA LYS A 38 43.73 5.64 -19.83
C LYS A 38 42.32 5.41 -20.41
N GLN A 39 41.53 4.40 -20.03
CA GLN A 39 40.09 4.42 -20.30
C GLN A 39 39.27 3.98 -19.08
N ARG A 40 38.25 4.77 -18.73
CA ARG A 40 37.26 4.55 -17.65
C ARG A 40 36.49 3.24 -17.86
N LYS A 41 37.12 2.09 -17.66
CA LYS A 41 36.49 0.77 -17.78
C LYS A 41 36.13 0.25 -16.38
N VAL A 42 34.85 -0.04 -16.16
CA VAL A 42 34.35 -0.69 -14.95
C VAL A 42 34.93 -2.11 -14.88
N PRO A 43 35.45 -2.57 -13.72
CA PRO A 43 36.04 -3.90 -13.58
C PRO A 43 35.05 -5.04 -13.86
N LEU A 44 35.53 -6.18 -14.38
CA LEU A 44 34.70 -7.36 -14.68
C LEU A 44 33.94 -7.85 -13.44
N TYR A 45 34.63 -7.99 -12.30
CA TYR A 45 34.03 -8.45 -11.05
C TYR A 45 32.89 -7.56 -10.56
N TYR A 46 33.02 -6.25 -10.71
CA TYR A 46 31.95 -5.33 -10.35
C TYR A 46 30.72 -5.58 -11.23
N ARG A 47 30.90 -5.75 -12.55
CA ARG A 47 29.79 -6.05 -13.46
C ARG A 47 29.12 -7.37 -13.13
N LEU A 48 29.91 -8.41 -12.85
CA LEU A 48 29.38 -9.73 -12.53
C LEU A 48 28.51 -9.69 -11.28
N LEU A 49 29.01 -9.16 -10.16
CA LEU A 49 28.25 -9.09 -8.90
C LEU A 49 26.96 -8.28 -9.06
N PHE A 50 27.05 -7.18 -9.81
CA PHE A 50 25.92 -6.30 -10.02
C PHE A 50 24.87 -6.91 -10.98
N SER A 51 25.29 -7.60 -12.03
CA SER A 51 24.40 -8.38 -12.90
C SER A 51 23.72 -9.53 -12.16
N LEU A 52 24.41 -10.19 -11.20
CA LEU A 52 23.80 -11.22 -10.37
C LEU A 52 22.71 -10.66 -9.45
N ALA A 53 22.91 -9.47 -8.88
CA ALA A 53 21.88 -8.80 -8.08
C ALA A 53 20.63 -8.47 -8.91
N ILE A 54 20.82 -7.91 -10.12
CA ILE A 54 19.72 -7.58 -11.04
C ILE A 54 19.01 -8.88 -11.51
N MET A 55 19.77 -9.94 -11.75
CA MET A 55 19.22 -11.25 -12.12
C MET A 55 18.31 -11.80 -11.03
N GLY A 56 18.75 -11.76 -9.77
CA GLY A 56 17.91 -12.13 -8.64
C GLY A 56 16.60 -11.33 -8.62
N LEU A 57 16.67 -10.00 -8.80
CA LEU A 57 15.48 -9.15 -8.81
C LEU A 57 14.48 -9.50 -9.93
N PHE A 58 14.95 -9.80 -11.14
CA PHE A 58 14.06 -10.25 -12.22
C PHE A 58 13.45 -11.62 -11.98
N ILE A 59 14.17 -12.52 -11.30
CA ILE A 59 13.62 -13.82 -10.90
C ILE A 59 12.54 -13.62 -9.84
N GLU A 60 12.80 -12.80 -8.81
CA GLU A 60 11.82 -12.49 -7.76
C GLU A 60 10.58 -11.74 -8.29
N TRP A 61 10.68 -11.05 -9.44
CA TRP A 61 9.48 -10.51 -10.09
C TRP A 61 8.56 -11.60 -10.64
N LEU A 62 9.13 -12.64 -11.25
CA LEU A 62 8.36 -13.67 -11.95
C LEU A 62 7.98 -14.84 -11.04
N LEU A 63 8.69 -15.04 -9.93
CA LEU A 63 8.49 -16.17 -9.02
C LEU A 63 7.10 -16.19 -8.34
N PRO A 64 6.53 -15.06 -7.86
CA PRO A 64 5.16 -15.04 -7.35
C PRO A 64 4.13 -15.49 -8.38
N LEU A 65 4.27 -14.99 -9.62
CA LEU A 65 3.38 -15.33 -10.74
C LEU A 65 3.55 -16.79 -11.18
N TYR A 66 4.78 -17.32 -11.13
CA TYR A 66 5.05 -18.71 -11.45
C TYR A 66 4.40 -19.66 -10.43
N ARG A 67 4.44 -19.30 -9.14
CA ARG A 67 3.81 -20.08 -8.06
C ARG A 67 2.28 -20.04 -8.10
N SER A 68 1.68 -18.96 -8.62
CA SER A 68 0.23 -18.81 -8.74
C SER A 68 -0.33 -19.22 -10.11
N ALA A 69 0.51 -19.59 -11.08
CA ALA A 69 0.07 -20.00 -12.41
C ALA A 69 -0.67 -21.34 -12.37
N LEU A 70 -1.96 -21.33 -12.73
CA LEU A 70 -2.80 -22.54 -12.81
C LEU A 70 -2.61 -23.32 -14.12
N LEU A 71 -2.23 -22.62 -15.20
CA LEU A 71 -2.06 -23.21 -16.54
C LEU A 71 -0.60 -23.57 -16.80
N GLU A 72 -0.38 -24.78 -17.32
CA GLU A 72 0.96 -25.30 -17.61
C GLU A 72 1.72 -24.40 -18.60
N ASP A 73 1.04 -23.91 -19.64
CA ASP A 73 1.64 -23.03 -20.66
C ASP A 73 2.10 -21.69 -20.09
N THR A 74 1.35 -21.12 -19.15
CA THR A 74 1.74 -19.88 -18.45
C THR A 74 2.98 -20.10 -17.59
N SER A 75 3.06 -21.23 -16.89
CA SER A 75 4.22 -21.58 -16.06
C SER A 75 5.50 -21.76 -16.91
N LYS A 76 5.38 -22.42 -18.07
CA LYS A 76 6.48 -22.60 -19.04
C LYS A 76 6.94 -21.25 -19.60
N MET A 77 6.01 -20.37 -19.97
CA MET A 77 6.33 -19.02 -20.43
C MET A 77 7.13 -18.23 -19.38
N LEU A 78 6.66 -18.21 -18.14
CA LEU A 78 7.35 -17.50 -17.04
C LEU A 78 8.75 -18.06 -16.80
N GLN A 79 8.92 -19.38 -16.87
CA GLN A 79 10.23 -20.03 -16.77
C GLN A 79 11.19 -19.59 -17.89
N VAL A 80 10.70 -19.53 -19.14
CA VAL A 80 11.51 -19.05 -20.26
C VAL A 80 11.89 -17.58 -20.09
N LEU A 81 11.00 -16.73 -19.57
CA LEU A 81 11.31 -15.32 -19.30
C LEU A 81 12.38 -15.15 -18.21
N MET A 82 12.37 -15.99 -17.16
CA MET A 82 13.41 -16.02 -16.13
C MET A 82 14.78 -16.43 -16.72
N VAL A 83 14.80 -17.51 -17.52
CA VAL A 83 16.04 -17.99 -18.17
C VAL A 83 16.55 -16.95 -19.17
N LEU A 84 15.67 -16.36 -19.97
CA LEU A 84 16.00 -15.29 -20.92
C LEU A 84 16.64 -14.10 -20.20
N ALA A 85 16.07 -13.66 -19.08
CA ALA A 85 16.65 -12.59 -18.28
C ALA A 85 18.06 -12.95 -17.78
N ALA A 86 18.24 -14.16 -17.23
CA ALA A 86 19.54 -14.62 -16.75
C ALA A 86 20.60 -14.65 -17.87
N VAL A 87 20.27 -15.21 -19.03
CA VAL A 87 21.19 -15.30 -20.17
C VAL A 87 21.56 -13.91 -20.70
N LEU A 88 20.59 -13.01 -20.85
CA LEU A 88 20.84 -11.63 -21.30
C LEU A 88 21.73 -10.86 -20.31
N LEU A 89 21.51 -11.03 -19.00
CA LEU A 89 22.30 -10.37 -17.97
C LEU A 89 23.71 -10.91 -17.88
N LEU A 90 23.90 -12.23 -17.99
CA LEU A 90 25.24 -12.84 -18.04
C LEU A 90 26.00 -12.38 -19.28
N TRP A 91 25.32 -12.31 -20.42
CA TRP A 91 25.89 -11.82 -21.67
C TRP A 91 26.29 -10.34 -21.60
N GLY A 92 25.45 -9.49 -20.99
CA GLY A 92 25.71 -8.05 -20.85
C GLY A 92 26.92 -7.68 -19.97
N ILE A 93 27.61 -8.66 -19.35
CA ILE A 93 28.84 -8.46 -18.58
C ILE A 93 30.03 -8.11 -19.50
N PHE A 94 30.05 -8.62 -20.74
CA PHE A 94 31.19 -8.49 -21.64
C PHE A 94 31.26 -7.13 -22.34
N GLN A 95 32.45 -6.52 -22.37
CA GLN A 95 32.69 -5.24 -23.08
C GLN A 95 32.99 -5.48 -24.56
N ILE A 96 31.96 -5.77 -25.35
CA ILE A 96 32.05 -5.90 -26.81
C ILE A 96 31.48 -4.66 -27.52
N PRO A 97 31.80 -4.44 -28.82
CA PRO A 97 31.21 -3.35 -29.59
C PRO A 97 29.67 -3.41 -29.57
N GLY A 98 29.02 -2.25 -29.45
CA GLY A 98 27.57 -2.17 -29.23
C GLY A 98 26.72 -2.86 -30.30
N TRP A 99 27.16 -2.87 -31.56
CA TRP A 99 26.47 -3.58 -32.65
C TRP A 99 26.47 -5.10 -32.41
N LEU A 100 27.59 -5.68 -31.99
CA LEU A 100 27.72 -7.11 -31.73
C LEU A 100 26.91 -7.52 -30.50
N LEU A 101 26.88 -6.67 -29.47
CA LEU A 101 26.05 -6.86 -28.29
C LEU A 101 24.56 -6.96 -28.67
N LEU A 102 24.07 -5.99 -29.45
CA LEU A 102 22.67 -5.94 -29.90
C LEU A 102 22.31 -7.11 -30.81
N SER A 103 23.21 -7.50 -31.74
CA SER A 103 22.97 -8.66 -32.61
C SER A 103 22.82 -9.96 -31.83
N ILE A 104 23.64 -10.18 -30.81
CA ILE A 104 23.57 -11.39 -30.00
C ILE A 104 22.37 -11.35 -29.05
N GLN A 105 22.04 -10.20 -28.46
CA GLN A 105 20.81 -10.02 -27.70
C GLN A 105 19.56 -10.31 -28.55
N PHE A 106 19.55 -9.83 -29.80
CA PHE A 106 18.50 -10.13 -30.76
C PHE A 106 18.39 -11.64 -31.02
N LEU A 107 19.51 -12.32 -31.29
CA LEU A 107 19.52 -13.77 -31.50
C LEU A 107 18.99 -14.53 -30.27
N ILE A 108 19.44 -14.20 -29.06
CA ILE A 108 18.97 -14.82 -27.81
C ILE A 108 17.45 -14.63 -27.65
N THR A 109 16.96 -13.42 -27.90
CA THR A 109 15.53 -13.06 -27.78
C THR A 109 14.68 -13.81 -28.81
N VAL A 110 15.14 -13.87 -30.06
CA VAL A 110 14.47 -14.61 -31.14
C VAL A 110 14.48 -16.12 -30.86
N SER A 111 15.58 -16.67 -30.33
CA SER A 111 15.64 -18.08 -29.94
C SER A 111 14.64 -18.42 -28.83
N ALA A 112 14.45 -17.54 -27.85
CA ALA A 112 13.45 -17.74 -26.79
C ALA A 112 12.01 -17.71 -27.34
N TRP A 113 11.72 -16.78 -28.26
CA TRP A 113 10.43 -16.75 -28.95
C TRP A 113 10.19 -18.00 -29.79
N PHE A 114 11.17 -18.41 -30.58
CA PHE A 114 11.10 -19.63 -31.37
C PHE A 114 10.86 -20.86 -30.49
N TYR A 115 11.54 -20.96 -29.35
CA TYR A 115 11.35 -22.06 -28.39
C TYR A 115 9.91 -22.12 -27.87
N LEU A 116 9.34 -20.99 -27.45
CA LEU A 116 7.97 -20.91 -26.94
C LEU A 116 6.92 -21.24 -28.00
N CYS A 117 7.09 -20.75 -29.23
CA CYS A 117 6.14 -21.01 -30.32
C CYS A 117 6.27 -22.42 -30.91
N SER A 118 7.43 -23.06 -30.82
CA SER A 118 7.65 -24.37 -31.42
C SER A 118 6.84 -25.48 -30.75
N GLY A 119 6.53 -25.38 -29.45
CA GLY A 119 5.68 -26.33 -28.71
C GLY A 119 6.11 -27.82 -28.77
N GLY A 120 7.28 -28.13 -29.35
CA GLY A 120 7.69 -29.48 -29.72
C GLY A 120 7.31 -29.94 -31.13
N GLU A 121 6.51 -29.18 -31.89
CA GLU A 121 6.01 -29.54 -33.24
C GLU A 121 6.84 -28.96 -34.42
N GLY A 122 7.92 -28.24 -34.15
CA GLY A 122 8.88 -27.78 -35.17
C GLY A 122 8.56 -26.40 -35.77
N ILE A 123 8.78 -26.24 -37.09
CA ILE A 123 8.74 -24.92 -37.79
C ILE A 123 7.36 -24.64 -38.45
N GLY A 124 6.39 -25.55 -38.33
CA GLY A 124 5.09 -25.44 -39.02
C GLY A 124 4.30 -24.17 -38.69
N TRP A 125 4.38 -23.70 -37.44
CA TRP A 125 3.75 -22.48 -36.96
C TRP A 125 4.21 -21.22 -37.71
N LEU A 126 5.41 -21.23 -38.29
CA LEU A 126 6.01 -20.05 -38.93
C LEU A 126 5.29 -19.68 -40.23
N ARG A 127 4.73 -20.68 -40.92
CA ARG A 127 3.89 -20.47 -42.09
C ARG A 127 2.53 -19.90 -41.70
N ILE A 128 1.91 -20.43 -40.64
CA ILE A 128 0.64 -19.92 -40.10
C ILE A 128 0.81 -18.46 -39.67
N TYR A 129 1.90 -18.16 -38.96
CA TYR A 129 2.20 -16.81 -38.53
C TYR A 129 2.41 -15.85 -39.70
N ALA A 130 3.10 -16.28 -40.76
CA ALA A 130 3.33 -15.45 -41.95
C ALA A 130 2.03 -14.99 -42.62
N ASP A 131 0.99 -15.82 -42.59
CA ASP A 131 -0.34 -15.49 -43.12
C ASP A 131 -1.12 -14.54 -42.19
N GLU A 132 -0.82 -14.51 -40.88
CA GLU A 132 -1.47 -13.66 -39.87
C GLU A 132 -0.86 -12.24 -39.78
N ILE A 133 0.43 -12.08 -40.12
CA ILE A 133 1.17 -10.80 -40.00
C ILE A 133 0.42 -9.58 -40.59
N PRO A 134 -0.14 -9.63 -41.82
CA PRO A 134 -0.81 -8.46 -42.39
C PRO A 134 -2.01 -7.99 -41.56
N ASN A 135 -2.79 -8.94 -41.04
CA ASN A 135 -3.96 -8.64 -40.23
C ASN A 135 -3.55 -8.12 -38.85
N ASP A 136 -2.56 -8.76 -38.22
CA ASP A 136 -2.01 -8.32 -36.94
C ASP A 136 -1.40 -6.91 -37.03
N LEU A 137 -0.74 -6.57 -38.14
CA LEU A 137 -0.16 -5.25 -38.35
C LEU A 137 -1.24 -4.15 -38.44
N ILE A 138 -2.36 -4.44 -39.11
CA ILE A 138 -3.52 -3.54 -39.18
C ILE A 138 -4.15 -3.38 -37.78
N LEU A 139 -4.30 -4.47 -37.03
CA LEU A 139 -4.84 -4.44 -35.66
C LEU A 139 -3.93 -3.66 -34.70
N LEU A 140 -2.61 -3.82 -34.83
CA LEU A 140 -1.63 -3.07 -34.04
C LEU A 140 -1.70 -1.56 -34.34
N LEU A 141 -1.71 -1.17 -35.61
CA LEU A 141 -1.77 0.24 -36.03
C LEU A 141 -3.13 0.91 -35.72
N SER A 142 -4.20 0.12 -35.64
CA SER A 142 -5.54 0.60 -35.27
C SER A 142 -5.78 0.66 -33.76
N GLY A 143 -4.83 0.21 -32.93
CA GLY A 143 -4.90 0.25 -31.47
C GLY A 143 -5.67 -0.91 -30.82
N HIS A 144 -6.09 -1.92 -31.57
CA HIS A 144 -6.83 -3.09 -31.08
C HIS A 144 -5.89 -4.23 -30.63
N VAL A 145 -4.95 -3.90 -29.74
CA VAL A 145 -3.85 -4.81 -29.32
C VAL A 145 -4.38 -6.09 -28.65
N SER A 146 -5.57 -6.06 -28.05
CA SER A 146 -6.17 -7.24 -27.41
C SER A 146 -6.62 -8.32 -28.40
N GLN A 147 -6.81 -7.97 -29.69
CA GLN A 147 -7.29 -8.87 -30.74
C GLN A 147 -6.16 -9.51 -31.57
N LEU A 148 -4.89 -9.21 -31.25
CA LEU A 148 -3.74 -9.79 -31.94
C LEU A 148 -3.65 -11.31 -31.74
N SER A 149 -3.07 -12.00 -32.72
CA SER A 149 -2.74 -13.42 -32.59
C SER A 149 -1.90 -13.69 -31.34
N GLU A 150 -2.00 -14.92 -30.81
CA GLU A 150 -1.22 -15.31 -29.63
C GLU A 150 0.29 -15.23 -29.89
N ILE A 151 0.70 -15.60 -31.10
CA ILE A 151 2.11 -15.59 -31.54
C ILE A 151 2.66 -14.15 -31.59
N SER A 152 1.90 -13.18 -32.12
CA SER A 152 2.29 -11.77 -32.12
C SER A 152 2.36 -11.18 -30.71
N ARG A 153 1.41 -11.52 -29.83
CA ARG A 153 1.42 -11.07 -28.42
C ARG A 153 2.65 -11.60 -27.68
N LEU A 154 3.01 -12.87 -27.88
CA LEU A 154 4.22 -13.47 -27.35
C LEU A 154 5.49 -12.81 -27.89
N LEU A 155 5.54 -12.49 -29.19
CA LEU A 155 6.67 -11.77 -29.79
C LEU A 155 6.88 -10.40 -29.13
N ILE A 156 5.80 -9.61 -28.99
CA ILE A 156 5.84 -8.30 -28.36
C ILE A 156 6.32 -8.42 -26.91
N LEU A 157 5.81 -9.40 -26.16
CA LEU A 157 6.20 -9.66 -24.78
C LEU A 157 7.70 -9.98 -24.67
N ILE A 158 8.21 -10.91 -25.48
CA ILE A 158 9.60 -11.39 -25.40
C ILE A 158 10.58 -10.30 -25.85
N VAL A 159 10.26 -9.58 -26.93
CA VAL A 159 11.07 -8.43 -27.39
C VAL A 159 11.07 -7.32 -26.34
N GLY A 160 9.89 -6.97 -25.80
CA GLY A 160 9.75 -5.98 -24.74
C GLY A 160 10.53 -6.36 -23.48
N TRP A 161 10.44 -7.63 -23.07
CA TRP A 161 11.16 -8.17 -21.92
C TRP A 161 12.68 -8.12 -22.14
N GLY A 162 13.17 -8.57 -23.30
CA GLY A 162 14.59 -8.56 -23.63
C GLY A 162 15.17 -7.13 -23.66
N LEU A 163 14.42 -6.18 -24.21
CA LEU A 163 14.78 -4.75 -24.20
C LEU A 163 14.79 -4.17 -22.79
N LEU A 164 13.80 -4.51 -21.97
CA LEU A 164 13.71 -4.07 -20.57
C LEU A 164 14.92 -4.55 -19.77
N VAL A 165 15.20 -5.86 -19.78
CA VAL A 165 16.32 -6.47 -19.05
C VAL A 165 17.65 -5.82 -19.46
N SER A 166 17.89 -5.70 -20.76
CA SER A 166 19.11 -5.11 -21.30
C SER A 166 19.25 -3.63 -20.95
N SER A 167 18.15 -2.88 -21.01
CA SER A 167 18.14 -1.44 -20.67
C SER A 167 18.39 -1.20 -19.19
N VAL A 168 17.76 -1.99 -18.31
CA VAL A 168 17.97 -1.91 -16.85
C VAL A 168 19.43 -2.18 -16.52
N GLN A 169 20.02 -3.23 -17.09
CA GLN A 169 21.42 -3.56 -16.88
C GLN A 169 22.36 -2.44 -17.34
N GLN A 170 22.15 -1.90 -18.54
CA GLN A 170 22.97 -0.79 -19.05
C GLN A 170 22.81 0.47 -18.20
N LEU A 171 21.59 0.84 -17.83
CA LEU A 171 21.33 2.01 -16.98
C LEU A 171 22.04 1.86 -15.63
N ALA A 172 21.93 0.68 -15.03
CA ALA A 172 22.45 0.43 -13.70
C ALA A 172 23.99 0.30 -13.70
N LEU A 173 24.60 -0.27 -14.74
CA LEU A 173 26.07 -0.34 -14.90
C LEU A 173 26.72 0.99 -15.33
N PHE A 174 26.11 1.75 -16.23
CA PHE A 174 26.72 2.96 -16.82
C PHE A 174 26.36 4.26 -16.10
N ARG A 175 25.13 4.39 -15.57
CA ARG A 175 24.71 5.58 -14.82
C ARG A 175 24.74 5.41 -13.31
N GLY A 176 24.96 4.19 -12.81
CA GLY A 176 24.96 3.91 -11.36
C GLY A 176 23.62 4.21 -10.67
N SER A 177 22.54 4.38 -11.46
CA SER A 177 21.21 4.71 -10.96
C SER A 177 20.39 3.43 -10.84
N THR A 178 20.23 2.96 -9.61
CA THR A 178 19.40 1.80 -9.25
C THR A 178 18.08 2.21 -8.62
N VAL A 179 17.90 3.51 -8.36
CA VAL A 179 16.76 4.06 -7.62
C VAL A 179 15.44 3.81 -8.33
N LEU A 180 15.39 4.08 -9.65
CA LEU A 180 14.17 3.86 -10.43
C LEU A 180 13.75 2.39 -10.41
N PHE A 181 14.72 1.49 -10.67
CA PHE A 181 14.44 0.05 -10.70
C PHE A 181 14.05 -0.49 -9.31
N THR A 182 14.67 0.03 -8.25
CA THR A 182 14.31 -0.27 -6.86
C THR A 182 12.86 0.15 -6.57
N ALA A 183 12.49 1.38 -6.93
CA ALA A 183 11.14 1.89 -6.73
C ALA A 183 10.11 1.06 -7.50
N VAL A 184 10.37 0.76 -8.78
CA VAL A 184 9.48 -0.06 -9.60
C VAL A 184 9.35 -1.48 -9.02
N THR A 185 10.43 -2.08 -8.52
CA THR A 185 10.38 -3.41 -7.90
C THR A 185 9.49 -3.42 -6.65
N ILE A 186 9.66 -2.44 -5.77
CA ILE A 186 8.85 -2.33 -4.55
C ILE A 186 7.38 -2.11 -4.91
N ILE A 187 7.09 -1.19 -5.84
CA ILE A 187 5.72 -0.91 -6.28
C ILE A 187 5.09 -2.14 -6.91
N TYR A 188 5.81 -2.86 -7.77
CA TYR A 188 5.32 -4.06 -8.43
C TYR A 188 4.92 -5.14 -7.43
N LEU A 189 5.81 -5.48 -6.49
CA LEU A 189 5.52 -6.51 -5.49
C LEU A 189 4.37 -6.10 -4.56
N LEU A 190 4.31 -4.82 -4.16
CA LEU A 190 3.18 -4.30 -3.39
C LEU A 190 1.85 -4.36 -4.16
N VAL A 191 1.85 -4.09 -5.46
CA VAL A 191 0.64 -4.21 -6.29
C VAL A 191 0.20 -5.66 -6.43
N LEU A 192 1.13 -6.62 -6.52
CA LEU A 192 0.78 -8.04 -6.49
C LEU A 192 0.15 -8.45 -5.16
N ASP A 193 0.73 -8.00 -4.05
CA ASP A 193 0.25 -8.29 -2.70
C ASP A 193 -1.13 -7.67 -2.44
N MET A 194 -1.27 -6.36 -2.69
CA MET A 194 -2.47 -5.58 -2.36
C MET A 194 -3.58 -5.68 -3.41
N GLY A 195 -3.23 -5.95 -4.66
CA GLY A 195 -4.15 -5.91 -5.80
C GLY A 195 -4.60 -7.28 -6.29
N PHE A 196 -3.78 -8.31 -6.09
CA PHE A 196 -4.05 -9.67 -6.58
C PHE A 196 -3.98 -10.74 -5.48
N GLU A 197 -3.82 -10.33 -4.21
CA GLU A 197 -3.74 -11.22 -3.04
C GLU A 197 -2.67 -12.32 -3.18
N VAL A 198 -1.63 -12.06 -3.99
CA VAL A 198 -0.52 -12.98 -4.17
C VAL A 198 0.41 -12.80 -2.98
N ASN A 199 0.67 -13.86 -2.22
CA ASN A 199 1.61 -13.80 -1.10
C ASN A 199 3.04 -13.48 -1.58
N THR A 200 3.46 -12.22 -1.43
CA THR A 200 4.79 -11.73 -1.84
C THR A 200 5.73 -11.42 -0.69
N THR A 201 5.36 -11.79 0.55
CA THR A 201 6.10 -11.39 1.76
C THR A 201 7.58 -11.77 1.69
N MET A 202 7.88 -13.01 1.28
CA MET A 202 9.26 -13.49 1.15
C MET A 202 9.99 -12.84 -0.03
N ASP A 203 9.30 -12.62 -1.15
CA ASP A 203 9.86 -12.00 -2.35
C ASP A 203 10.24 -10.53 -2.08
N ILE A 204 9.46 -9.81 -1.27
CA ILE A 204 9.79 -8.46 -0.79
C ILE A 204 11.06 -8.49 0.06
N VAL A 205 11.17 -9.43 1.01
CA VAL A 205 12.33 -9.57 1.90
C VAL A 205 13.61 -9.88 1.11
N ILE A 206 13.55 -10.83 0.16
CA ILE A 206 14.70 -11.18 -0.70
C ILE A 206 15.07 -10.02 -1.62
N SER A 207 14.08 -9.39 -2.26
CA SER A 207 14.30 -8.23 -3.13
C SER A 207 14.95 -7.08 -2.38
N MET A 208 14.51 -6.80 -1.14
CA MET A 208 15.12 -5.77 -0.30
C MET A 208 16.58 -6.08 -0.01
N GLY A 209 16.91 -7.34 0.32
CA GLY A 209 18.28 -7.81 0.52
C GLY A 209 19.17 -7.59 -0.71
N LEU A 210 18.67 -7.95 -1.91
CA LEU A 210 19.36 -7.74 -3.18
C LEU A 210 19.55 -6.24 -3.51
N ILE A 211 18.54 -5.41 -3.25
CA ILE A 211 18.59 -3.94 -3.42
C ILE A 211 19.63 -3.32 -2.47
N PHE A 212 19.67 -3.75 -1.20
CA PHE A 212 20.65 -3.30 -0.22
C PHE A 212 22.07 -3.67 -0.66
N TRP A 213 22.27 -4.92 -1.10
CA TRP A 213 23.55 -5.38 -1.61
C TRP A 213 24.01 -4.54 -2.82
N MET A 214 23.10 -4.27 -3.76
CA MET A 214 23.36 -3.45 -4.94
C MET A 214 23.70 -1.99 -4.58
N HIS A 215 23.01 -1.38 -3.61
CA HIS A 215 23.34 -0.03 -3.12
C HIS A 215 24.70 0.01 -2.40
N ALA A 216 25.01 -0.98 -1.58
CA ALA A 216 26.29 -1.08 -0.88
C ALA A 216 27.47 -1.24 -1.86
N MET A 217 27.25 -1.93 -2.98
CA MET A 217 28.22 -2.03 -4.08
C MET A 217 28.41 -0.69 -4.82
N SER A 218 27.33 0.06 -5.05
CA SER A 218 27.38 1.39 -5.69
C SER A 218 28.17 2.42 -4.87
N GLY A 219 28.16 2.30 -3.53
CA GLY A 219 28.95 3.14 -2.63
C GLY A 219 30.46 3.09 -2.89
N LEU A 220 30.99 1.93 -3.31
CA LEU A 220 32.42 1.75 -3.55
C LEU A 220 32.92 2.51 -4.79
N LEU A 221 32.07 2.65 -5.82
CA LEU A 221 32.37 3.48 -7.00
C LEU A 221 32.41 4.96 -6.62
N ARG A 222 31.46 5.42 -5.79
CA ARG A 222 31.43 6.81 -5.31
C ARG A 222 32.66 7.15 -4.46
N LEU A 223 33.13 6.20 -3.64
CA LEU A 223 34.38 6.34 -2.87
C LEU A 223 35.60 6.41 -3.79
N ARG A 224 35.67 5.56 -4.82
CA ARG A 224 36.73 5.61 -5.84
C ARG A 224 36.80 6.98 -6.53
N GLU A 225 35.64 7.52 -6.91
CA GLU A 225 35.53 8.81 -7.59
C GLU A 225 35.94 9.98 -6.70
N ARG A 226 35.69 9.88 -5.38
CA ARG A 226 36.02 10.93 -4.41
C ARG A 226 37.48 10.91 -3.95
N GLU A 227 38.03 9.72 -3.68
CA GLU A 227 39.35 9.58 -3.03
C GLU A 227 40.47 9.20 -4.00
N GLY A 228 40.17 8.96 -5.28
CA GLY A 228 41.18 8.70 -6.32
C GLY A 228 41.95 7.38 -6.13
N VAL A 229 41.47 6.48 -5.26
CA VAL A 229 42.12 5.20 -4.96
C VAL A 229 42.14 4.30 -6.21
N THR A 230 43.32 3.80 -6.55
CA THR A 230 43.57 3.05 -7.80
C THR A 230 43.27 1.55 -7.68
N THR A 231 43.31 0.98 -6.46
CA THR A 231 43.08 -0.44 -6.21
C THR A 231 41.99 -0.63 -5.17
N LEU A 232 40.90 -1.30 -5.55
CA LEU A 232 39.75 -1.55 -4.68
C LEU A 232 39.46 -3.06 -4.61
N PRO A 233 39.27 -3.64 -3.41
CA PRO A 233 39.04 -5.06 -3.24
C PRO A 233 37.56 -5.43 -3.50
N TYR A 234 37.09 -5.28 -4.75
CA TYR A 234 35.68 -5.48 -5.14
C TYR A 234 35.09 -6.81 -4.67
N ALA A 235 35.83 -7.91 -4.75
CA ALA A 235 35.35 -9.23 -4.33
C ALA A 235 35.16 -9.34 -2.82
N ARG A 236 36.11 -8.83 -2.02
CA ARG A 236 36.02 -8.86 -0.55
C ARG A 236 34.91 -7.94 -0.05
N TRP A 237 34.79 -6.75 -0.65
CA TRP A 237 33.70 -5.83 -0.34
C TRP A 237 32.35 -6.42 -0.73
N GLY A 238 32.21 -6.95 -1.95
CA GLY A 238 30.97 -7.57 -2.41
C GLY A 238 30.54 -8.77 -1.58
N GLY A 239 31.48 -9.60 -1.15
CA GLY A 239 31.19 -10.70 -0.22
C GLY A 239 30.77 -10.20 1.17
N LEU A 240 31.44 -9.19 1.71
CA LEU A 240 31.10 -8.61 3.02
C LEU A 240 29.71 -7.96 3.00
N THR A 241 29.40 -7.17 1.98
CA THR A 241 28.09 -6.51 1.84
C THR A 241 26.98 -7.51 1.56
N LEU A 242 27.27 -8.61 0.85
CA LEU A 242 26.31 -9.70 0.66
C LEU A 242 26.02 -10.41 2.00
N ALA A 243 27.05 -10.72 2.78
CA ALA A 243 26.88 -11.32 4.10
C ALA A 243 26.06 -10.41 5.04
N ALA A 244 26.32 -9.10 5.04
CA ALA A 244 25.54 -8.13 5.79
C ALA A 244 24.07 -8.09 5.33
N ALA A 245 23.82 -8.11 4.02
CA ALA A 245 22.46 -8.15 3.47
C ALA A 245 21.73 -9.44 3.86
N ILE A 246 22.41 -10.59 3.84
CA ILE A 246 21.85 -11.87 4.28
C ILE A 246 21.51 -11.83 5.78
N VAL A 247 22.40 -11.27 6.63
CA VAL A 247 22.12 -11.13 8.07
C VAL A 247 20.87 -10.27 8.27
N VAL A 248 20.76 -9.11 7.61
CA VAL A 248 19.57 -8.25 7.68
C VAL A 248 18.32 -9.03 7.25
N MET A 249 18.40 -9.76 6.15
CA MET A 249 17.30 -10.58 5.63
C MET A 249 16.86 -11.67 6.62
N VAL A 250 17.82 -12.41 7.19
CA VAL A 250 17.55 -13.46 8.19
C VAL A 250 16.98 -12.85 9.46
N THR A 251 17.49 -11.71 9.93
CA THR A 251 16.93 -11.03 11.10
C THR A 251 15.52 -10.49 10.86
N ALA A 252 15.23 -10.00 9.65
CA ALA A 252 13.89 -9.55 9.28
C ALA A 252 12.91 -10.73 9.23
N TRP A 253 13.33 -11.85 8.64
CA TRP A 253 12.54 -13.08 8.58
C TRP A 253 12.31 -13.68 9.97
N PHE A 254 13.37 -13.82 10.78
CA PHE A 254 13.29 -14.35 12.13
C PHE A 254 12.48 -13.43 13.05
N GLY A 255 12.61 -12.11 12.90
CA GLY A 255 11.78 -11.13 13.58
C GLY A 255 10.29 -11.27 13.24
N GLY A 256 9.95 -11.52 11.97
CA GLY A 256 8.58 -11.82 11.55
C GLY A 256 8.02 -13.10 12.17
N GLN A 257 8.85 -14.13 12.32
CA GLN A 257 8.44 -15.40 12.97
C GLN A 257 8.29 -15.27 14.49
N LEU A 258 9.18 -14.53 15.16
CA LEU A 258 9.18 -14.37 16.62
C LEU A 258 8.15 -13.38 17.15
N LEU A 259 7.98 -12.25 16.46
CA LEU A 259 7.08 -11.17 16.92
C LEU A 259 5.66 -11.37 16.43
N GLY A 260 5.41 -12.43 15.64
CA GLY A 260 4.20 -12.62 14.87
C GLY A 260 4.10 -11.57 13.77
N ALA A 261 3.97 -12.00 12.52
CA ALA A 261 3.55 -11.09 11.47
C ALA A 261 2.19 -10.53 11.88
N ARG A 262 2.14 -9.26 12.30
CA ARG A 262 0.87 -8.57 12.47
C ARG A 262 0.19 -8.65 11.10
N PRO A 263 -0.99 -9.25 10.96
CA PRO A 263 -1.75 -9.09 9.73
C PRO A 263 -1.99 -7.59 9.63
N THR A 264 -1.23 -6.93 8.76
CA THR A 264 -1.54 -5.57 8.35
C THR A 264 -2.95 -5.65 7.83
N SER A 265 -3.86 -4.88 8.46
CA SER A 265 -5.20 -4.64 7.93
C SER A 265 -5.09 -4.59 6.42
N GLU A 266 -5.80 -5.46 5.71
CA GLU A 266 -5.76 -5.54 4.26
C GLU A 266 -5.94 -4.13 3.72
N LEU A 267 -4.84 -3.50 3.34
CA LEU A 267 -4.86 -2.20 2.71
C LEU A 267 -5.28 -2.52 1.29
N THR A 268 -6.58 -2.75 1.13
CA THR A 268 -7.18 -2.99 -0.17
C THR A 268 -6.95 -1.74 -1.01
N LEU A 269 -6.65 -1.93 -2.28
CA LEU A 269 -6.52 -0.84 -3.26
C LEU A 269 -7.74 0.10 -3.23
N GLN A 270 -8.91 -0.46 -2.88
CA GLN A 270 -10.16 0.25 -2.65
C GLN A 270 -10.11 1.23 -1.48
N SER A 271 -9.58 0.81 -0.32
CA SER A 271 -9.41 1.69 0.85
C SER A 271 -8.42 2.83 0.58
N ALA A 272 -7.33 2.56 -0.15
CA ALA A 272 -6.36 3.57 -0.57
C ALA A 272 -6.99 4.57 -1.55
N PHE A 273 -7.78 4.09 -2.52
CA PHE A 273 -8.49 4.94 -3.46
C PHE A 273 -9.55 5.80 -2.77
N GLN A 274 -10.30 5.23 -1.83
CA GLN A 274 -11.26 5.97 -0.99
C GLN A 274 -10.57 7.06 -0.18
N ASN A 275 -9.44 6.75 0.48
CA ASN A 275 -8.65 7.73 1.24
C ASN A 275 -8.14 8.88 0.37
N LEU A 276 -7.74 8.58 -0.87
CA LEU A 276 -7.26 9.55 -1.84
C LEU A 276 -8.43 10.40 -2.40
N GLN A 277 -9.61 9.81 -2.53
CA GLN A 277 -10.84 10.49 -2.91
C GLN A 277 -11.38 11.40 -1.80
N THR A 278 -11.29 11.00 -0.52
CA THR A 278 -11.60 11.85 0.64
C THR A 278 -10.61 13.00 0.83
N TRP A 279 -9.34 12.77 0.50
CA TRP A 279 -8.35 13.85 0.44
C TRP A 279 -8.65 14.82 -0.71
N ALA A 280 -8.98 14.30 -1.90
CA ALA A 280 -9.36 15.10 -3.06
C ALA A 280 -10.67 15.88 -2.88
N SER A 281 -11.57 15.42 -2.01
CA SER A 281 -12.82 16.12 -1.66
C SER A 281 -12.65 17.19 -0.58
N GLY A 282 -11.42 17.49 -0.15
CA GLY A 282 -11.10 18.63 0.71
C GLY A 282 -11.36 18.42 2.21
N HIS A 283 -11.61 17.19 2.66
CA HIS A 283 -11.68 16.88 4.09
C HIS A 283 -10.27 16.61 4.62
N LEU A 284 -9.58 17.65 5.09
CA LEU A 284 -8.35 17.48 5.86
C LEU A 284 -8.72 16.87 7.22
N PRO A 285 -8.03 15.81 7.69
CA PRO A 285 -8.21 15.31 9.04
C PRO A 285 -7.70 16.38 10.02
N GLU A 286 -8.61 17.02 10.76
CA GLU A 286 -8.26 17.78 11.95
C GLU A 286 -7.65 16.83 13.00
N ASP A 287 -6.44 17.19 13.44
CA ASP A 287 -5.71 16.76 14.63
C ASP A 287 -5.64 15.26 14.99
N LYS A 288 -4.43 14.71 14.79
CA LYS A 288 -3.92 13.41 15.27
C LYS A 288 -3.78 13.33 16.80
N ALA A 289 -4.84 13.65 17.55
CA ALA A 289 -4.96 13.39 18.98
C ALA A 289 -6.20 12.55 19.33
N SER A 290 -7.08 12.26 18.38
CA SER A 290 -8.14 11.26 18.55
C SER A 290 -7.61 9.88 18.14
N SER A 291 -7.11 9.15 19.12
CA SER A 291 -7.11 7.69 19.10
C SER A 291 -8.44 7.18 18.54
N ALA A 292 -8.37 6.33 17.51
CA ALA A 292 -9.45 5.59 16.85
C ALA A 292 -10.76 5.52 17.67
N SER A 293 -11.67 6.48 17.46
CA SER A 293 -13.03 6.38 18.00
C SER A 293 -13.88 5.64 16.97
N GLY A 294 -14.32 4.44 17.31
CA GLY A 294 -15.31 3.70 16.52
C GLY A 294 -16.72 4.23 16.75
N THR A 295 -17.66 3.81 15.91
CA THR A 295 -19.11 3.97 16.15
C THR A 295 -19.68 2.63 16.62
N THR A 296 -20.73 2.65 17.45
CA THR A 296 -21.46 1.42 17.79
C THR A 296 -22.08 0.84 16.53
N GLY A 297 -21.93 -0.46 16.32
CA GLY A 297 -22.48 -1.11 15.15
C GLY A 297 -21.96 -2.54 15.03
N TYR A 298 -22.59 -3.29 14.15
CA TYR A 298 -22.13 -4.63 13.82
C TYR A 298 -20.89 -4.55 12.94
N SER A 299 -19.76 -5.08 13.41
CA SER A 299 -18.50 -5.08 12.65
C SER A 299 -17.99 -6.50 12.42
N SER A 300 -17.45 -6.73 11.23
CA SER A 300 -16.76 -7.97 10.84
C SER A 300 -15.24 -7.84 10.93
N ASN A 301 -14.71 -6.75 11.52
CA ASN A 301 -13.26 -6.51 11.60
C ASN A 301 -12.63 -7.24 12.79
N ASP A 302 -11.45 -7.82 12.58
CA ASP A 302 -10.61 -8.49 13.59
C ASP A 302 -9.65 -7.48 14.26
N GLY A 303 -10.10 -6.23 14.48
CA GLY A 303 -9.28 -5.15 15.05
C GLY A 303 -8.98 -5.33 16.54
N GLU A 304 -8.03 -4.54 17.06
CA GLU A 304 -7.76 -4.49 18.52
C GLU A 304 -9.01 -4.07 19.31
N LEU A 305 -9.30 -4.81 20.38
CA LEU A 305 -10.42 -4.52 21.27
C LEU A 305 -10.08 -3.38 22.24
N GLY A 306 -11.12 -2.65 22.68
CA GLY A 306 -11.00 -1.63 23.72
C GLY A 306 -11.04 -0.18 23.25
N ALA A 307 -11.09 0.05 21.94
CA ALA A 307 -11.25 1.40 21.39
C ALA A 307 -12.56 2.07 21.87
N PRO A 308 -12.56 3.39 22.12
CA PRO A 308 -13.76 4.11 22.50
C PRO A 308 -14.80 4.09 21.37
N LEU A 309 -16.08 4.07 21.75
CA LEU A 309 -17.20 4.04 20.81
C LEU A 309 -18.12 5.25 20.99
N SER A 310 -18.63 5.77 19.88
CA SER A 310 -19.74 6.73 19.85
C SER A 310 -21.04 6.04 19.45
N ARG A 311 -22.18 6.45 20.03
CA ARG A 311 -23.47 5.83 19.71
C ARG A 311 -23.90 6.16 18.27
N ASN A 312 -24.28 5.13 17.54
CA ASN A 312 -24.98 5.19 16.26
C ASN A 312 -26.42 4.70 16.47
N THR A 313 -27.41 5.41 15.96
CA THR A 313 -28.83 5.05 16.07
C THR A 313 -29.47 4.78 14.71
N GLU A 314 -28.67 4.60 13.67
CA GLU A 314 -29.17 4.27 12.34
C GLU A 314 -29.92 2.93 12.36
N PRO A 315 -31.14 2.88 11.81
CA PRO A 315 -31.89 1.64 11.65
C PRO A 315 -31.17 0.63 10.76
N VAL A 316 -31.18 -0.65 11.15
CA VAL A 316 -30.60 -1.75 10.37
C VAL A 316 -31.72 -2.58 9.75
N PHE A 317 -32.61 -3.11 10.59
CA PHE A 317 -33.74 -3.92 10.15
C PHE A 317 -34.90 -3.82 11.13
N THR A 318 -36.09 -4.17 10.64
CA THR A 318 -37.27 -4.45 11.45
C THR A 318 -37.46 -5.95 11.51
N ALA A 319 -37.65 -6.48 12.71
CA ALA A 319 -37.89 -7.89 12.93
C ALA A 319 -39.30 -8.13 13.44
N ILE A 320 -39.97 -9.12 12.85
CA ILE A 320 -41.35 -9.50 13.13
C ILE A 320 -41.33 -10.89 13.75
N THR A 321 -41.76 -11.01 15.00
CA THR A 321 -41.71 -12.25 15.76
C THR A 321 -42.67 -12.25 16.94
N SER A 322 -43.11 -13.43 17.39
CA SER A 322 -44.02 -13.56 18.54
C SER A 322 -43.33 -13.38 19.90
N GLU A 323 -42.00 -13.44 19.95
CA GLU A 323 -41.24 -13.32 21.20
C GLU A 323 -40.04 -12.39 21.05
N ARG A 324 -39.80 -11.58 22.08
CA ARG A 324 -38.64 -10.70 22.14
C ARG A 324 -37.37 -11.52 22.38
N THR A 325 -36.41 -11.47 21.46
CA THR A 325 -35.19 -12.28 21.47
C THR A 325 -33.95 -11.46 21.10
N TYR A 326 -32.75 -11.96 21.41
CA TYR A 326 -31.52 -11.44 20.82
C TYR A 326 -31.43 -11.90 19.36
N TRP A 327 -30.78 -11.10 18.52
CA TRP A 327 -30.52 -11.40 17.12
C TRP A 327 -29.09 -11.89 16.98
N ARG A 328 -28.89 -13.19 17.19
CA ARG A 328 -27.61 -13.90 17.01
C ARG A 328 -27.11 -13.71 15.59
N GLY A 329 -25.90 -13.17 15.45
CA GLY A 329 -25.21 -13.07 14.16
C GLY A 329 -24.20 -14.19 14.00
N GLU A 330 -23.05 -14.05 14.65
CA GLU A 330 -21.95 -15.00 14.51
C GLU A 330 -21.24 -15.29 15.84
N SER A 331 -20.65 -16.48 15.91
CA SER A 331 -19.85 -16.91 17.07
C SER A 331 -18.39 -17.08 16.69
N ILE A 332 -17.49 -16.56 17.53
CA ILE A 332 -16.05 -16.56 17.29
C ILE A 332 -15.37 -17.39 18.37
N ALA A 333 -14.49 -18.29 17.94
CA ALA A 333 -13.84 -19.25 18.83
C ALA A 333 -12.44 -18.83 19.25
N TYR A 334 -11.63 -18.24 18.37
CA TYR A 334 -10.21 -18.02 18.64
C TYR A 334 -9.93 -16.62 19.21
N TYR A 335 -9.15 -16.58 20.29
CA TYR A 335 -8.72 -15.35 20.97
C TYR A 335 -7.20 -15.30 21.14
N ASP A 336 -6.58 -14.19 20.75
CA ASP A 336 -5.11 -14.01 20.77
C ASP A 336 -4.59 -13.20 21.98
N GLY A 337 -5.48 -12.82 22.92
CA GLY A 337 -5.14 -11.95 24.06
C GLY A 337 -5.53 -10.48 23.85
N ARG A 338 -5.83 -10.06 22.62
CA ARG A 338 -6.27 -8.68 22.32
C ARG A 338 -7.42 -8.61 21.32
N ARG A 339 -7.69 -9.68 20.58
CA ARG A 339 -8.59 -9.74 19.43
C ARG A 339 -9.29 -11.09 19.35
N TRP A 340 -10.52 -11.07 18.83
CA TRP A 340 -11.22 -12.26 18.35
C TRP A 340 -10.92 -12.43 16.86
N ILE A 341 -10.47 -13.63 16.46
CA ILE A 341 -10.03 -13.89 15.08
C ILE A 341 -11.05 -14.81 14.37
N ARG A 342 -11.56 -14.34 13.24
CA ARG A 342 -12.49 -15.07 12.37
C ARG A 342 -11.71 -15.95 11.37
N GLY A 343 -10.85 -16.84 11.88
CA GLY A 343 -9.95 -17.63 11.03
C GLY A 343 -10.67 -18.67 10.16
N GLY A 344 -10.26 -18.77 8.88
CA GLY A 344 -10.49 -19.92 7.98
C GLY A 344 -11.95 -20.31 7.76
N GLU A 345 -12.86 -19.33 7.71
CA GLU A 345 -14.30 -19.60 7.59
C GLU A 345 -14.67 -20.05 6.18
N GLU A 346 -14.57 -21.36 5.91
CA GLU A 346 -15.21 -21.94 4.74
C GLU A 346 -16.73 -21.97 4.99
N PHE A 347 -17.46 -21.17 4.23
CA PHE A 347 -18.91 -21.29 4.12
C PHE A 347 -19.25 -22.06 2.85
N MET A 348 -20.12 -23.05 2.98
CA MET A 348 -20.61 -23.82 1.84
C MET A 348 -22.01 -23.35 1.44
N PRO A 349 -22.33 -23.29 0.14
CA PRO A 349 -23.68 -22.97 -0.31
C PRO A 349 -24.65 -24.09 0.11
N LEU A 350 -25.69 -23.71 0.84
CA LEU A 350 -26.77 -24.55 1.32
C LEU A 350 -28.07 -24.13 0.66
N ASN A 351 -28.62 -25.01 -0.18
CA ASN A 351 -29.90 -24.76 -0.83
C ASN A 351 -31.02 -24.69 0.22
N LEU A 352 -31.91 -23.70 0.08
CA LEU A 352 -33.05 -23.50 0.98
C LEU A 352 -34.00 -24.71 1.00
N SER A 353 -34.08 -25.44 -0.11
CA SER A 353 -34.82 -26.70 -0.23
C SER A 353 -34.18 -27.89 0.52
N GLY A 354 -32.97 -27.72 1.07
CA GLY A 354 -32.08 -28.75 1.60
C GLY A 354 -31.77 -28.67 3.10
N LEU A 355 -32.23 -27.63 3.82
CA LEU A 355 -32.34 -27.73 5.29
C LEU A 355 -33.36 -28.83 5.58
N ALA A 356 -33.00 -29.75 6.46
CA ALA A 356 -33.74 -30.99 6.65
C ALA A 356 -35.23 -30.70 6.88
N LYS A 357 -36.07 -31.05 5.90
CA LYS A 357 -37.54 -30.94 5.99
C LYS A 357 -38.12 -31.71 7.18
N ASN A 358 -37.30 -32.57 7.77
CA ASN A 358 -37.56 -33.20 9.04
C ASN A 358 -36.42 -32.82 9.99
N PRO A 359 -36.71 -32.23 11.16
CA PRO A 359 -35.69 -32.12 12.21
C PRO A 359 -35.12 -33.54 12.46
N PRO A 360 -33.80 -33.71 12.71
CA PRO A 360 -33.20 -35.02 13.01
C PRO A 360 -34.14 -35.84 13.89
N SER A 361 -34.43 -37.10 13.53
CA SER A 361 -35.46 -37.95 14.13
C SER A 361 -35.31 -38.22 15.65
N ALA A 362 -34.34 -37.56 16.31
CA ALA A 362 -34.22 -37.38 17.75
C ALA A 362 -34.96 -36.13 18.30
N LEU A 363 -35.69 -35.38 17.46
CA LEU A 363 -36.34 -34.10 17.78
C LEU A 363 -37.89 -34.16 17.84
N SER A 364 -38.48 -35.36 17.79
CA SER A 364 -39.91 -35.51 17.49
C SER A 364 -40.84 -35.82 18.67
N ASP A 365 -40.48 -35.60 19.95
CA ASP A 365 -41.46 -35.90 21.03
C ASP A 365 -41.35 -35.10 22.34
N ASP A 366 -40.53 -34.04 22.42
CA ASP A 366 -40.34 -33.33 23.70
C ASP A 366 -41.08 -31.99 23.76
N LYS A 367 -42.05 -31.89 24.68
CA LYS A 367 -42.85 -30.67 24.94
C LYS A 367 -42.04 -29.46 25.43
N SER A 368 -40.72 -29.63 25.63
CA SER A 368 -39.76 -28.61 26.07
C SER A 368 -39.21 -27.73 24.95
N LYS A 369 -39.26 -28.17 23.68
CA LYS A 369 -38.54 -27.51 22.57
C LYS A 369 -39.39 -26.42 21.90
N ARG A 370 -38.94 -25.16 22.02
CA ARG A 370 -39.65 -23.96 21.54
C ARG A 370 -39.12 -23.49 20.20
N VAL A 371 -39.95 -23.56 19.16
CA VAL A 371 -39.62 -23.11 17.80
C VAL A 371 -40.24 -21.73 17.55
N LEU A 372 -39.43 -20.80 17.05
CA LEU A 372 -39.83 -19.43 16.76
C LEU A 372 -39.62 -19.12 15.28
N GLN A 373 -40.66 -18.61 14.62
CA GLN A 373 -40.54 -18.05 13.27
C GLN A 373 -40.26 -16.55 13.37
N GLN A 374 -39.32 -16.08 12.54
CA GLN A 374 -38.83 -14.71 12.56
C GLN A 374 -38.75 -14.21 11.12
N GLN A 375 -39.35 -13.07 10.85
CA GLN A 375 -39.19 -12.36 9.58
C GLN A 375 -38.36 -11.11 9.81
N ILE A 376 -37.30 -10.94 9.02
CA ILE A 376 -36.38 -9.81 9.12
C ILE A 376 -36.45 -9.01 7.83
N GLN A 377 -36.73 -7.72 7.95
CA GLN A 377 -36.89 -6.78 6.86
C GLN A 377 -35.82 -5.69 6.99
N PHE A 378 -34.89 -5.62 6.03
CA PHE A 378 -33.86 -4.61 6.04
C PHE A 378 -34.42 -3.24 5.71
N VAL A 379 -33.97 -2.20 6.43
CA VAL A 379 -34.40 -0.82 6.17
C VAL A 379 -33.81 -0.32 4.84
N ALA A 380 -32.57 -0.69 4.55
CA ALA A 380 -31.94 -0.50 3.25
C ALA A 380 -31.58 -1.87 2.65
N PRO A 381 -31.87 -2.12 1.36
CA PRO A 381 -31.56 -3.41 0.73
C PRO A 381 -30.07 -3.76 0.86
N SER A 382 -29.77 -4.94 1.42
CA SER A 382 -28.41 -5.40 1.70
C SER A 382 -27.73 -5.93 0.44
N SER A 383 -26.42 -5.70 0.33
CA SER A 383 -25.57 -6.26 -0.72
C SER A 383 -25.16 -7.72 -0.48
N GLY A 384 -25.53 -8.31 0.66
CA GLY A 384 -25.03 -9.63 1.09
C GLY A 384 -23.83 -9.53 2.02
N GLY A 385 -23.20 -10.66 2.33
CA GLY A 385 -21.98 -10.75 3.14
C GLY A 385 -22.18 -10.65 4.66
N ILE A 386 -23.43 -10.48 5.08
CA ILE A 386 -23.82 -10.36 6.49
C ILE A 386 -24.41 -11.67 7.02
N PRO A 387 -24.30 -11.96 8.33
CA PRO A 387 -24.95 -13.11 8.94
C PRO A 387 -26.48 -13.08 8.84
N LEU A 388 -27.08 -14.26 8.78
CA LEU A 388 -28.51 -14.41 9.03
C LEU A 388 -28.73 -14.24 10.53
N PHE A 389 -29.28 -13.09 10.89
CA PHE A 389 -29.64 -12.81 12.26
C PHE A 389 -30.84 -13.66 12.71
N ASN A 390 -30.76 -14.30 13.87
CA ASN A 390 -31.79 -15.23 14.30
C ASN A 390 -31.84 -15.38 15.84
N ALA A 391 -32.86 -16.06 16.40
CA ALA A 391 -33.05 -16.16 17.86
C ALA A 391 -32.31 -17.33 18.54
N GLY A 392 -31.66 -18.23 17.81
CA GLY A 392 -31.11 -19.46 18.38
C GLY A 392 -30.44 -20.37 17.35
N ILE A 393 -30.86 -21.62 17.27
CA ILE A 393 -30.35 -22.59 16.30
C ILE A 393 -31.27 -22.57 15.07
N ILE A 394 -30.73 -22.25 13.89
CA ILE A 394 -31.51 -22.27 12.65
C ILE A 394 -31.89 -23.71 12.30
N ILE A 395 -33.19 -23.98 12.22
CA ILE A 395 -33.73 -25.26 11.77
C ILE A 395 -34.19 -25.23 10.32
N ASP A 396 -34.63 -24.06 9.84
CA ASP A 396 -35.11 -23.86 8.48
C ASP A 396 -34.99 -22.39 8.06
N VAL A 397 -34.74 -22.16 6.77
CA VAL A 397 -34.73 -20.83 6.14
C VAL A 397 -35.76 -20.86 5.03
N GLU A 398 -36.94 -20.29 5.28
CA GLU A 398 -38.11 -20.47 4.41
C GLU A 398 -38.00 -19.67 3.11
N SER A 399 -37.49 -18.45 3.21
CA SER A 399 -37.39 -17.54 2.07
C SER A 399 -36.35 -16.46 2.30
N VAL A 400 -35.75 -16.00 1.20
CA VAL A 400 -34.90 -14.81 1.16
C VAL A 400 -35.35 -14.01 -0.07
N GLY A 401 -35.91 -12.82 0.17
CA GLY A 401 -36.48 -11.93 -0.83
C GLY A 401 -35.47 -10.93 -1.39
N LEU A 402 -35.58 -10.65 -2.68
CA LEU A 402 -34.72 -9.71 -3.40
C LEU A 402 -35.52 -8.49 -3.91
N SER A 403 -34.81 -7.38 -4.14
CA SER A 403 -35.36 -6.09 -4.57
C SER A 403 -36.05 -6.12 -5.94
N ASN A 404 -35.76 -7.13 -6.77
CA ASN A 404 -36.40 -7.37 -8.06
C ASN A 404 -37.64 -8.27 -7.96
N GLY A 405 -38.04 -8.67 -6.75
CA GLY A 405 -39.17 -9.57 -6.49
C GLY A 405 -38.86 -11.06 -6.61
N SER A 406 -37.64 -11.45 -7.01
CA SER A 406 -37.24 -12.86 -7.04
C SER A 406 -36.82 -13.35 -5.65
N ARG A 407 -36.69 -14.67 -5.48
CA ARG A 407 -36.21 -15.30 -4.25
C ARG A 407 -34.85 -15.94 -4.48
N LEU A 408 -33.98 -15.82 -3.49
CA LEU A 408 -32.70 -16.52 -3.49
C LEU A 408 -32.92 -18.01 -3.21
N GLY A 409 -32.15 -18.89 -3.86
CA GLY A 409 -32.30 -20.34 -3.72
C GLY A 409 -31.40 -21.00 -2.68
N TYR A 410 -30.40 -20.28 -2.15
CA TYR A 410 -29.41 -20.81 -1.22
C TYR A 410 -28.93 -19.75 -0.23
N VAL A 411 -28.36 -20.19 0.89
CA VAL A 411 -27.61 -19.39 1.86
C VAL A 411 -26.22 -19.97 2.04
N LEU A 412 -25.29 -19.21 2.61
CA LEU A 412 -23.98 -19.71 2.97
C LEU A 412 -24.04 -20.26 4.39
N ALA A 413 -23.50 -21.45 4.62
CA ALA A 413 -23.55 -22.08 5.93
C ALA A 413 -22.21 -22.70 6.33
N ASN A 414 -21.86 -22.52 7.59
CA ASN A 414 -20.77 -23.20 8.26
C ASN A 414 -21.39 -24.05 9.38
N MET A 415 -21.55 -25.35 9.10
CA MET A 415 -22.23 -26.29 10.01
C MET A 415 -21.45 -26.49 11.31
N ASP A 416 -20.11 -26.47 11.25
CA ASP A 416 -19.24 -26.66 12.42
C ASP A 416 -19.30 -25.53 13.45
N ARG A 417 -19.84 -24.37 13.07
CA ARG A 417 -19.99 -23.18 13.93
C ARG A 417 -21.44 -22.73 14.09
N GLU A 418 -22.40 -23.47 13.51
CA GLU A 418 -23.82 -23.10 13.46
C GLU A 418 -23.99 -21.64 13.00
N SER A 419 -23.25 -21.27 11.95
CA SER A 419 -23.19 -19.90 11.42
C SER A 419 -23.73 -19.89 10.00
N PHE A 420 -24.61 -18.93 9.70
CA PHE A 420 -25.26 -18.79 8.41
C PHE A 420 -25.09 -17.36 7.92
N ARG A 421 -24.80 -17.19 6.63
CA ARG A 421 -24.58 -15.89 5.99
C ARG A 421 -25.37 -15.77 4.70
N LEU A 422 -25.73 -14.53 4.40
CA LEU A 422 -26.28 -14.17 3.09
C LEU A 422 -25.11 -14.09 2.10
N PRO A 423 -25.21 -14.69 0.90
CA PRO A 423 -24.12 -14.67 -0.07
C PRO A 423 -23.84 -13.25 -0.55
N ASP A 424 -22.57 -12.99 -0.86
CA ASP A 424 -22.12 -11.72 -1.44
C ASP A 424 -22.70 -11.51 -2.85
N SER A 425 -23.25 -10.32 -3.09
CA SER A 425 -23.55 -9.75 -4.40
C SER A 425 -24.28 -10.68 -5.40
N ILE A 426 -25.61 -10.72 -5.31
CA ILE A 426 -26.50 -11.39 -6.29
C ILE A 426 -26.71 -10.47 -7.51
N GLY A 427 -25.63 -10.18 -8.25
CA GLY A 427 -25.68 -9.23 -9.37
C GLY A 427 -26.19 -7.84 -8.95
N SER A 428 -27.16 -7.29 -9.69
CA SER A 428 -27.80 -6.01 -9.37
C SER A 428 -28.93 -6.10 -8.32
N ALA A 429 -29.36 -7.30 -7.96
CA ALA A 429 -30.43 -7.52 -7.00
C ALA A 429 -29.91 -7.45 -5.56
N ARG A 430 -30.61 -6.73 -4.69
CA ARG A 430 -30.27 -6.56 -3.28
C ARG A 430 -31.25 -7.32 -2.39
N ILE A 431 -30.79 -7.80 -1.24
CA ILE A 431 -31.59 -8.58 -0.30
C ILE A 431 -32.44 -7.62 0.53
N THR A 432 -33.76 -7.80 0.52
CA THR A 432 -34.70 -6.91 1.22
C THR A 432 -35.23 -7.53 2.50
N GLU A 433 -35.45 -8.84 2.50
CA GLU A 433 -35.99 -9.55 3.66
C GLU A 433 -35.64 -11.04 3.64
N TYR A 434 -35.80 -11.71 4.78
CA TYR A 434 -35.78 -13.17 4.88
C TYR A 434 -36.63 -13.66 6.04
N THR A 435 -37.05 -14.92 5.95
CA THR A 435 -37.80 -15.61 7.01
C THR A 435 -37.04 -16.84 7.45
N VAL A 436 -36.83 -16.96 8.76
CA VAL A 436 -36.07 -18.05 9.40
C VAL A 436 -36.89 -18.67 10.53
N LYS A 437 -36.76 -19.99 10.71
CA LYS A 437 -37.24 -20.71 11.88
C LYS A 437 -36.04 -21.08 12.75
N SER A 438 -36.11 -20.67 14.01
CA SER A 438 -35.09 -20.94 15.01
C SER A 438 -35.65 -21.82 16.13
N LEU A 439 -34.90 -22.83 16.55
CA LEU A 439 -35.09 -23.50 17.82
C LEU A 439 -34.42 -22.65 18.91
N LEU A 440 -35.20 -22.27 19.92
CA LEU A 440 -34.66 -21.53 21.07
C LEU A 440 -33.81 -22.45 21.96
N PRO A 441 -32.69 -21.95 22.51
CA PRO A 441 -31.85 -22.73 23.40
C PRO A 441 -32.56 -23.02 24.73
N GLU A 442 -32.13 -24.08 25.41
CA GLU A 442 -32.61 -24.41 26.76
C GLU A 442 -32.28 -23.27 27.73
N SER A 443 -33.23 -22.92 28.60
CA SER A 443 -33.10 -21.81 29.54
C SER A 443 -33.55 -22.13 30.97
N ASP A 444 -34.14 -23.32 31.20
CA ASP A 444 -34.57 -23.73 32.54
C ASP A 444 -33.35 -24.03 33.45
N PRO A 445 -33.13 -23.25 34.51
CA PRO A 445 -32.03 -23.48 35.46
C PRO A 445 -32.06 -24.87 36.11
N VAL A 446 -33.25 -25.46 36.30
CA VAL A 446 -33.39 -26.79 36.92
C VAL A 446 -32.81 -27.86 35.99
N ILE A 447 -33.11 -27.77 34.70
CA ILE A 447 -32.56 -28.69 33.68
C ILE A 447 -31.05 -28.50 33.59
N LEU A 448 -30.56 -27.26 33.46
CA LEU A 448 -29.14 -26.96 33.28
C LEU A 448 -28.27 -27.37 34.49
N ARG A 449 -28.78 -27.25 35.72
CA ARG A 449 -28.09 -27.74 36.93
C ARG A 449 -28.00 -29.26 36.99
N GLY A 450 -28.92 -29.98 36.34
CA GLY A 450 -28.96 -31.44 36.32
C GLY A 450 -27.97 -32.08 35.33
N ILE A 451 -27.32 -31.29 34.47
CA ILE A 451 -26.39 -31.79 33.45
C ILE A 451 -25.01 -32.03 34.06
N ASN A 452 -24.61 -33.29 34.13
CA ASN A 452 -23.31 -33.73 34.65
C ASN A 452 -22.47 -34.52 33.63
N SER A 453 -22.86 -34.51 32.36
CA SER A 453 -22.18 -35.25 31.30
C SER A 453 -20.89 -34.56 30.85
N ASP A 454 -19.89 -35.36 30.45
CA ASP A 454 -18.64 -34.86 29.87
C ASP A 454 -18.85 -34.22 28.49
N ASP A 455 -18.13 -33.13 28.21
CA ASP A 455 -18.19 -32.49 26.89
C ASP A 455 -17.43 -33.31 25.83
N PRO A 456 -17.93 -33.36 24.57
CA PRO A 456 -17.22 -33.97 23.46
C PRO A 456 -15.84 -33.34 23.24
N GLN A 457 -14.86 -34.16 22.83
CA GLN A 457 -13.49 -33.71 22.59
C GLN A 457 -13.39 -32.65 21.48
N GLU A 458 -14.25 -32.75 20.47
CA GLU A 458 -14.37 -31.77 19.38
C GLU A 458 -14.74 -30.37 19.90
N ILE A 459 -15.65 -30.30 20.88
CA ILE A 459 -16.05 -29.05 21.53
C ILE A 459 -14.92 -28.53 22.41
N LYS A 460 -14.32 -29.39 23.24
CA LYS A 460 -13.20 -29.02 24.11
C LYS A 460 -12.02 -28.47 23.32
N GLY A 461 -11.60 -29.16 22.25
CA GLY A 461 -10.43 -28.78 21.43
C GLY A 461 -10.55 -27.41 20.77
N LYS A 462 -11.77 -26.94 20.49
CA LYS A 462 -12.03 -25.65 19.82
C LYS A 462 -12.40 -24.53 20.79
N TYR A 463 -13.18 -24.84 21.82
CA TYR A 463 -13.83 -23.84 22.68
C TYR A 463 -13.24 -23.75 24.09
N LEU A 464 -12.11 -24.41 24.35
CA LEU A 464 -11.24 -24.18 25.51
C LEU A 464 -9.92 -23.46 25.14
N GLN A 465 -9.77 -23.02 23.89
CA GLN A 465 -8.57 -22.31 23.45
C GLN A 465 -8.37 -21.01 24.26
N LEU A 466 -7.15 -20.82 24.75
CA LEU A 466 -6.66 -19.65 25.45
C LEU A 466 -5.30 -19.24 24.85
N PRO A 467 -4.92 -17.95 24.91
CA PRO A 467 -3.59 -17.53 24.50
C PRO A 467 -2.51 -18.06 25.46
N ASP A 468 -1.35 -18.43 24.91
CA ASP A 468 -0.24 -19.00 25.69
C ASP A 468 0.27 -18.04 26.78
N LEU A 469 0.21 -16.74 26.51
CA LEU A 469 0.66 -15.67 27.40
C LEU A 469 -0.47 -15.11 28.30
N LEU A 470 -1.59 -15.82 28.46
CA LEU A 470 -2.67 -15.38 29.37
C LEU A 470 -2.13 -15.18 30.80
N PRO A 471 -2.28 -14.00 31.41
CA PRO A 471 -1.77 -13.75 32.76
C PRO A 471 -2.36 -14.69 33.82
N ALA A 472 -1.51 -15.15 34.75
CA ALA A 472 -1.90 -16.09 35.80
C ALA A 472 -3.07 -15.58 36.66
N ARG A 473 -3.11 -14.27 36.96
CA ARG A 473 -4.19 -13.67 37.75
C ARG A 473 -5.59 -13.84 37.16
N VAL A 474 -5.70 -14.00 35.83
CA VAL A 474 -6.99 -14.32 35.17
C VAL A 474 -7.42 -15.76 35.48
N ARG A 475 -6.48 -16.71 35.47
CA ARG A 475 -6.74 -18.12 35.79
C ARG A 475 -7.09 -18.29 37.27
N ASP A 476 -6.33 -17.64 38.15
CA ASP A 476 -6.59 -17.67 39.61
C ASP A 476 -7.98 -17.11 39.93
N LEU A 477 -8.41 -16.04 39.23
CA LEU A 477 -9.74 -15.49 39.39
C LEU A 477 -10.82 -16.46 38.88
N ALA A 478 -10.61 -17.10 37.74
CA ALA A 478 -11.54 -18.10 37.21
C ALA A 478 -11.73 -19.25 38.20
N GLU A 479 -10.64 -19.86 38.67
CA GLU A 479 -10.67 -20.95 39.66
C GLU A 479 -11.40 -20.54 40.94
N LYS A 480 -11.14 -19.32 41.43
CA LYS A 480 -11.81 -18.79 42.63
C LYS A 480 -13.32 -18.65 42.44
N LEU A 481 -13.77 -18.16 41.28
CA LEU A 481 -15.20 -17.94 41.00
C LEU A 481 -15.93 -19.26 40.72
N THR A 482 -15.24 -20.28 40.23
CA THR A 482 -15.84 -21.58 39.88
C THR A 482 -15.59 -22.68 40.91
N ALA A 483 -15.02 -22.35 42.07
CA ALA A 483 -14.60 -23.33 43.09
C ALA A 483 -15.74 -24.17 43.70
N SER A 484 -17.00 -23.74 43.56
CA SER A 484 -18.16 -24.38 44.19
C SER A 484 -19.37 -24.44 43.27
N GLY A 485 -20.07 -25.57 43.27
CA GLY A 485 -21.35 -25.74 42.59
C GLY A 485 -21.27 -26.62 41.34
N ASN A 486 -22.41 -26.78 40.67
CA ASN A 486 -22.48 -27.38 39.34
C ASN A 486 -22.08 -26.35 38.27
N ARG A 487 -21.96 -26.78 37.00
CA ARG A 487 -21.57 -25.91 35.88
C ARG A 487 -22.44 -24.66 35.77
N TYR A 488 -23.76 -24.79 35.90
CA TYR A 488 -24.66 -23.65 35.79
C TYR A 488 -24.39 -22.61 36.88
N ASP A 489 -24.18 -23.05 38.12
CA ASP A 489 -23.88 -22.15 39.24
C ASP A 489 -22.48 -21.51 39.08
N ALA A 490 -21.49 -22.23 38.54
CA ALA A 490 -20.17 -21.68 38.21
C ALA A 490 -20.25 -20.59 37.12
N VAL A 491 -21.01 -20.85 36.04
CA VAL A 491 -21.25 -19.87 34.97
C VAL A 491 -21.97 -18.64 35.50
N THR A 492 -22.98 -18.86 36.34
CA THR A 492 -23.77 -17.78 36.95
C THR A 492 -22.91 -16.96 37.92
N SER A 493 -22.00 -17.59 38.68
CA SER A 493 -21.07 -16.88 39.58
C SER A 493 -20.18 -15.90 38.83
N ILE A 494 -19.58 -16.33 37.69
CA ILE A 494 -18.78 -15.43 36.85
C ILE A 494 -19.65 -14.30 36.28
N LYS A 495 -20.84 -14.61 35.76
CA LYS A 495 -21.78 -13.62 35.22
C LYS A 495 -22.11 -12.56 36.27
N ASP A 496 -22.54 -12.99 37.46
CA ASP A 496 -22.98 -12.10 38.54
C ASP A 496 -21.80 -11.28 39.09
N TYR A 497 -20.60 -11.86 39.16
CA TYR A 497 -19.38 -11.13 39.52
C TYR A 497 -19.08 -9.97 38.56
N LEU A 498 -19.20 -10.21 37.25
CA LEU A 498 -19.01 -9.17 36.24
C LEU A 498 -20.14 -8.12 36.27
N GLN A 499 -21.39 -8.54 36.43
CA GLN A 499 -22.54 -7.63 36.46
C GLN A 499 -22.55 -6.72 37.69
N SER A 500 -22.08 -7.21 38.84
CA SER A 500 -22.09 -6.45 40.10
C SER A 500 -20.80 -5.66 40.36
N GLY A 501 -19.66 -6.11 39.82
CA GLY A 501 -18.34 -5.54 40.14
C GLY A 501 -17.82 -4.47 39.17
N TYR A 502 -18.48 -4.26 38.03
CA TYR A 502 -17.94 -3.49 36.90
C TYR A 502 -18.99 -2.55 36.31
N SER A 503 -18.54 -1.45 35.69
CA SER A 503 -19.44 -0.42 35.12
C SER A 503 -19.49 -0.43 33.59
N TYR A 504 -20.67 -0.16 33.03
CA TYR A 504 -20.82 -0.01 31.58
C TYR A 504 -20.42 1.39 31.11
N THR A 505 -19.53 1.49 30.12
CA THR A 505 -19.13 2.75 29.46
C THR A 505 -18.66 2.52 28.02
N LEU A 506 -18.99 3.46 27.12
CA LEU A 506 -18.45 3.50 25.76
C LEU A 506 -17.13 4.27 25.66
N ASN A 507 -16.78 5.04 26.71
CA ASN A 507 -15.53 5.78 26.80
C ASN A 507 -14.45 4.87 27.42
N THR A 508 -13.82 4.07 26.57
CA THR A 508 -12.76 3.12 26.94
C THR A 508 -11.44 3.49 26.30
N THR A 509 -10.37 2.80 26.72
CA THR A 509 -9.05 2.95 26.12
C THR A 509 -8.52 1.59 25.71
N VAL A 510 -7.85 1.55 24.56
CA VAL A 510 -7.15 0.35 24.12
C VAL A 510 -6.07 0.01 25.16
N PRO A 511 -5.98 -1.25 25.62
CA PRO A 511 -4.95 -1.65 26.57
C PRO A 511 -3.54 -1.32 26.06
N PRO A 512 -2.58 -0.94 26.93
CA PRO A 512 -1.19 -0.67 26.54
C PRO A 512 -0.58 -1.77 25.69
N ALA A 513 0.39 -1.43 24.84
CA ALA A 513 1.06 -2.43 24.01
C ALA A 513 1.70 -3.53 24.89
N GLY A 514 1.42 -4.79 24.57
CA GLY A 514 1.92 -5.95 25.31
C GLY A 514 1.08 -6.39 26.51
N SER A 515 0.00 -5.68 26.87
CA SER A 515 -0.97 -6.16 27.87
C SER A 515 -2.10 -6.98 27.23
N ASP A 516 -2.61 -7.96 27.98
CA ASP A 516 -3.83 -8.70 27.62
C ASP A 516 -5.08 -7.83 27.88
N PHE A 517 -6.07 -7.93 26.99
CA PHE A 517 -7.28 -7.12 27.04
C PHE A 517 -8.22 -7.50 28.20
N VAL A 518 -8.37 -8.80 28.48
CA VAL A 518 -9.22 -9.31 29.56
C VAL A 518 -8.59 -8.94 30.90
N ASP A 519 -7.29 -9.13 31.02
CA ASP A 519 -6.51 -8.80 32.20
C ASP A 519 -6.61 -7.31 32.56
N HIS A 520 -6.41 -6.42 31.58
CA HIS A 520 -6.52 -4.97 31.78
C HIS A 520 -7.95 -4.57 32.20
N PHE A 521 -8.98 -5.17 31.60
CA PHE A 521 -10.37 -4.90 31.98
C PHE A 521 -10.70 -5.37 33.40
N LEU A 522 -10.33 -6.60 33.75
CA LEU A 522 -10.66 -7.22 35.04
C LEU A 522 -9.98 -6.54 36.23
N PHE A 523 -8.73 -6.10 36.07
CA PHE A 523 -7.92 -5.68 37.19
C PHE A 523 -7.61 -4.18 37.20
N GLU A 524 -7.53 -3.53 36.03
CA GLU A 524 -7.13 -2.14 35.92
C GLU A 524 -8.33 -1.20 35.69
N THR A 525 -9.04 -1.33 34.57
CA THR A 525 -10.08 -0.36 34.21
C THR A 525 -11.40 -0.58 34.94
N LYS A 526 -11.81 -1.85 35.10
CA LYS A 526 -13.08 -2.28 35.69
C LYS A 526 -14.34 -1.61 35.11
N GLN A 527 -14.22 -1.10 33.89
CA GLN A 527 -15.30 -0.46 33.15
C GLN A 527 -15.10 -0.70 31.65
N GLY A 528 -16.19 -0.93 30.94
CA GLY A 528 -16.17 -1.24 29.52
C GLY A 528 -17.57 -1.37 28.92
N TYR A 529 -17.66 -1.76 27.65
CA TYR A 529 -18.94 -2.07 27.00
C TYR A 529 -19.10 -3.57 26.73
N CYS A 530 -20.20 -4.00 26.12
CA CYS A 530 -20.59 -5.41 25.97
C CYS A 530 -19.45 -6.35 25.53
N VAL A 531 -18.57 -5.92 24.61
CA VAL A 531 -17.41 -6.70 24.17
C VAL A 531 -16.42 -6.99 25.30
N HIS A 532 -16.18 -6.06 26.22
CA HIS A 532 -15.30 -6.27 27.38
C HIS A 532 -15.88 -7.36 28.28
N PHE A 533 -17.16 -7.22 28.63
CA PHE A 533 -17.87 -8.17 29.50
C PHE A 533 -17.95 -9.57 28.88
N ALA A 534 -18.39 -9.68 27.62
CA ALA A 534 -18.51 -10.96 26.92
C ALA A 534 -17.15 -11.64 26.74
N THR A 535 -16.11 -10.89 26.39
CA THR A 535 -14.75 -11.45 26.25
C THR A 535 -14.23 -11.92 27.59
N ALA A 536 -14.35 -11.11 28.65
CA ALA A 536 -13.89 -11.48 29.99
C ALA A 536 -14.60 -12.72 30.53
N MET A 537 -15.92 -12.80 30.41
CA MET A 537 -16.68 -13.98 30.81
C MET A 537 -16.25 -15.22 30.01
N THR A 538 -16.08 -15.11 28.70
CA THR A 538 -15.65 -16.24 27.86
C THR A 538 -14.28 -16.76 28.30
N ILE A 539 -13.31 -15.88 28.54
CA ILE A 539 -11.95 -16.27 28.93
C ILE A 539 -11.89 -16.80 30.36
N LEU A 540 -12.66 -16.25 31.30
CA LEU A 540 -12.77 -16.82 32.65
C LEU A 540 -13.38 -18.23 32.61
N LEU A 541 -14.43 -18.45 31.84
CA LEU A 541 -15.06 -19.77 31.69
C LEU A 541 -14.10 -20.80 31.09
N ARG A 542 -13.41 -20.44 30.01
CA ARG A 542 -12.41 -21.31 29.38
C ARG A 542 -11.25 -21.63 30.31
N SER A 543 -10.81 -20.64 31.11
CA SER A 543 -9.77 -20.84 32.13
C SER A 543 -10.21 -21.81 33.22
N ALA A 544 -11.51 -21.88 33.52
CA ALA A 544 -12.11 -22.87 34.42
C ALA A 544 -12.43 -24.22 33.73
N GLY A 545 -12.03 -24.43 32.48
CA GLY A 545 -12.29 -25.68 31.74
C GLY A 545 -13.72 -25.83 31.22
N ILE A 546 -14.51 -24.75 31.18
CA ILE A 546 -15.89 -24.74 30.67
C ILE A 546 -15.89 -24.24 29.22
N PRO A 547 -16.33 -25.05 28.22
CA PRO A 547 -16.33 -24.62 26.83
C PRO A 547 -17.30 -23.47 26.59
N ALA A 548 -16.78 -22.35 26.08
CA ALA A 548 -17.53 -21.13 25.86
C ALA A 548 -17.13 -20.46 24.53
N ARG A 549 -18.06 -19.77 23.89
CA ARG A 549 -17.84 -19.00 22.66
C ARG A 549 -18.34 -17.57 22.78
N TYR A 550 -17.57 -16.64 22.22
CA TYR A 550 -17.96 -15.25 22.09
C TYR A 550 -18.97 -15.12 20.95
N VAL A 551 -20.04 -14.36 21.17
CA VAL A 551 -21.11 -14.17 20.18
C VAL A 551 -21.36 -12.69 19.99
N GLN A 552 -21.54 -12.29 18.73
CA GLN A 552 -21.95 -10.94 18.36
C GLN A 552 -23.20 -10.93 17.51
N GLY A 553 -24.01 -9.91 17.69
CA GLY A 553 -25.29 -9.75 17.03
C GLY A 553 -25.94 -8.42 17.39
N PHE A 554 -27.25 -8.44 17.54
CA PHE A 554 -28.00 -7.30 18.07
C PHE A 554 -28.82 -7.70 19.29
N GLY A 555 -28.99 -6.75 20.21
CA GLY A 555 -30.02 -6.74 21.22
C GLY A 555 -31.42 -6.72 20.60
N PRO A 556 -32.47 -6.90 21.41
CA PRO A 556 -33.84 -7.14 20.94
C PRO A 556 -34.49 -5.99 20.16
N GLY A 557 -33.87 -4.81 20.15
CA GLY A 557 -34.44 -3.61 19.57
C GLY A 557 -35.62 -3.03 20.36
N THR A 558 -36.26 -2.03 19.74
CA THR A 558 -37.37 -1.27 20.30
C THR A 558 -38.69 -1.71 19.67
N LEU A 559 -39.70 -2.00 20.50
CA LEU A 559 -41.04 -2.36 20.04
C LEU A 559 -41.67 -1.19 19.27
N GLN A 560 -42.06 -1.42 18.02
CA GLN A 560 -42.79 -0.46 17.19
C GLN A 560 -44.29 -0.74 17.13
N ASP A 561 -44.66 -2.01 17.10
CA ASP A 561 -46.03 -2.48 16.92
C ASP A 561 -46.22 -3.75 17.76
N ASP A 562 -47.20 -3.76 18.64
CA ASP A 562 -47.50 -4.87 19.56
C ASP A 562 -48.54 -5.85 18.99
N ALA A 563 -49.04 -5.60 17.77
CA ALA A 563 -49.85 -6.56 17.04
C ALA A 563 -49.06 -7.86 16.80
N MET A 564 -49.62 -9.01 17.17
CA MET A 564 -48.90 -10.28 17.08
C MET A 564 -48.93 -10.86 15.66
N PRO A 565 -47.77 -11.27 15.09
CA PRO A 565 -46.42 -11.20 15.66
C PRO A 565 -45.87 -9.76 15.73
N ALA A 566 -45.33 -9.39 16.90
CA ALA A 566 -44.87 -8.04 17.21
C ALA A 566 -43.70 -7.59 16.32
N LYS A 567 -43.59 -6.28 16.10
CA LYS A 567 -42.52 -5.67 15.29
C LYS A 567 -41.52 -4.91 16.16
N TYR A 568 -40.25 -5.21 15.97
CA TYR A 568 -39.13 -4.60 16.68
C TYR A 568 -38.20 -3.90 15.69
N LEU A 569 -37.91 -2.62 15.92
CA LEU A 569 -36.87 -1.88 15.19
C LEU A 569 -35.52 -2.13 15.84
N VAL A 570 -34.56 -2.58 15.03
CA VAL A 570 -33.17 -2.80 15.44
C VAL A 570 -32.29 -1.76 14.77
N THR A 571 -31.47 -1.08 15.58
CA THR A 571 -30.55 -0.03 15.17
C THR A 571 -29.09 -0.46 15.36
N GLN A 572 -28.14 0.28 14.78
CA GLN A 572 -26.70 0.07 15.00
C GLN A 572 -26.31 0.18 16.48
N GLY A 573 -27.06 0.95 17.27
CA GLY A 573 -26.86 1.12 18.70
C GLY A 573 -27.30 -0.08 19.52
N ASP A 574 -28.09 -0.98 18.92
CA ASP A 574 -28.48 -2.25 19.51
C ASP A 574 -27.41 -3.33 19.26
N ALA A 575 -26.30 -3.05 18.56
CA ALA A 575 -25.22 -4.01 18.38
C ALA A 575 -24.72 -4.49 19.76
N HIS A 576 -24.67 -5.80 19.95
CA HIS A 576 -24.44 -6.40 21.26
C HIS A 576 -23.58 -7.66 21.17
N ALA A 577 -22.86 -7.94 22.26
CA ALA A 577 -22.03 -9.12 22.41
C ALA A 577 -22.36 -9.85 23.72
N TRP A 578 -22.39 -11.18 23.66
CA TRP A 578 -22.67 -12.05 24.80
C TRP A 578 -21.85 -13.34 24.70
N VAL A 579 -22.08 -14.27 25.64
CA VAL A 579 -21.38 -15.56 25.70
C VAL A 579 -22.36 -16.69 25.49
N GLU A 580 -21.98 -17.70 24.72
CA GLU A 580 -22.69 -18.99 24.70
C GLU A 580 -21.82 -20.05 25.35
N VAL A 581 -22.41 -20.81 26.28
CA VAL A 581 -21.76 -21.87 27.05
C VAL A 581 -22.30 -23.22 26.62
N TYR A 582 -21.42 -24.18 26.40
CA TYR A 582 -21.85 -25.52 26.02
C TYR A 582 -22.28 -26.32 27.25
N PHE A 583 -23.46 -26.93 27.18
CA PHE A 583 -23.97 -27.90 28.14
C PHE A 583 -24.23 -29.21 27.39
N ALA A 584 -23.52 -30.28 27.75
CA ALA A 584 -23.67 -31.58 27.11
C ALA A 584 -25.14 -32.05 27.13
N GLY A 585 -25.70 -32.35 25.96
CA GLY A 585 -27.11 -32.72 25.78
C GLY A 585 -28.07 -31.55 25.55
N ALA A 586 -27.83 -30.37 26.14
CA ALA A 586 -28.63 -29.16 25.92
C ALA A 586 -28.09 -28.26 24.79
N GLY A 587 -26.81 -28.40 24.43
CA GLY A 587 -26.15 -27.61 23.39
C GLY A 587 -25.64 -26.25 23.91
N TRP A 588 -25.65 -25.24 23.04
CA TRP A 588 -25.17 -23.90 23.35
C TRP A 588 -26.24 -23.05 24.04
N VAL A 589 -25.94 -22.54 25.23
CA VAL A 589 -26.85 -21.74 26.06
C VAL A 589 -26.30 -20.32 26.23
N PRO A 590 -27.07 -19.27 25.93
CA PRO A 590 -26.60 -17.89 26.02
C PRO A 590 -26.62 -17.33 27.46
N PHE A 591 -25.57 -16.59 27.81
CA PHE A 591 -25.42 -15.83 29.04
C PHE A 591 -24.88 -14.42 28.73
N ASP A 592 -25.50 -13.40 29.31
CA ASP A 592 -25.09 -12.00 29.12
C ASP A 592 -24.45 -11.45 30.41
N PRO A 593 -23.12 -11.23 30.44
CA PRO A 593 -22.42 -10.64 31.59
C PRO A 593 -22.55 -9.11 31.68
N THR A 594 -23.23 -8.46 30.73
CA THR A 594 -23.30 -7.01 30.68
C THR A 594 -24.24 -6.47 31.78
N PRO A 595 -23.84 -5.45 32.57
CA PRO A 595 -24.71 -4.79 33.53
C PRO A 595 -25.85 -4.03 32.84
N GLY A 596 -27.08 -4.19 33.34
CA GLY A 596 -28.28 -3.56 32.78
C GLY A 596 -29.46 -4.54 32.75
N PRO A 597 -30.63 -4.15 32.21
CA PRO A 597 -31.73 -5.06 32.00
C PRO A 597 -31.34 -6.10 30.95
N ALA A 598 -30.66 -7.14 31.39
CA ALA A 598 -30.39 -8.33 30.60
C ALA A 598 -31.73 -9.01 30.30
N LEU A 599 -31.92 -9.46 29.06
CA LEU A 599 -32.92 -10.50 28.76
C LEU A 599 -32.47 -11.88 29.30
N ALA A 600 -31.24 -11.97 29.84
CA ALA A 600 -30.60 -13.20 30.30
C ALA A 600 -31.02 -13.59 31.74
N ALA A 601 -32.32 -13.76 31.95
CA ALA A 601 -32.93 -14.67 32.93
C ALA A 601 -34.46 -14.59 32.79
N GLY A 602 -35.02 -15.36 31.86
CA GLY A 602 -36.47 -15.54 31.71
C GLY A 602 -37.01 -15.05 30.38
N PHE A 603 -37.14 -16.00 29.44
CA PHE A 603 -38.10 -15.86 28.34
C PHE A 603 -39.53 -15.94 28.91
N ALA A 604 -40.00 -14.87 29.56
CA ALA A 604 -41.40 -14.44 29.76
C ALA A 604 -41.52 -13.39 30.89
N ALA A 605 -41.90 -12.15 30.55
CA ALA A 605 -42.84 -11.28 31.30
C ALA A 605 -42.95 -9.88 30.64
N PRO A 606 -44.12 -9.20 30.71
CA PRO A 606 -44.46 -8.05 29.86
C PRO A 606 -43.83 -6.71 30.31
N ALA A 607 -43.72 -5.78 29.36
CA ALA A 607 -43.12 -4.47 29.52
C ALA A 607 -43.85 -3.58 30.55
N LEU A 608 -43.06 -2.91 31.41
CA LEU A 608 -43.50 -1.76 32.21
C LEU A 608 -42.80 -0.47 31.72
N PRO A 609 -43.42 0.71 31.91
CA PRO A 609 -43.15 1.91 31.13
C PRO A 609 -41.91 2.68 31.60
N ALA A 610 -41.27 3.34 30.65
CA ALA A 610 -40.13 4.22 30.83
C ALA A 610 -40.43 5.38 31.80
N ALA A 611 -39.63 5.50 32.85
CA ALA A 611 -39.61 6.66 33.73
C ALA A 611 -38.54 7.67 33.24
N ALA A 612 -38.97 8.93 33.14
CA ALA A 612 -38.20 10.10 32.74
C ALA A 612 -37.07 10.46 33.73
N SER A 613 -35.95 10.99 33.21
CA SER A 613 -35.08 11.96 33.93
C SER A 613 -34.27 12.74 32.89
N LEU A 614 -34.54 14.05 32.74
CA LEU A 614 -33.84 15.20 33.35
C LEU A 614 -32.42 15.41 32.81
N ALA A 615 -32.31 16.30 31.82
CA ALA A 615 -31.07 16.95 31.44
C ALA A 615 -30.90 18.30 32.19
N PRO A 616 -29.68 18.69 32.55
CA PRO A 616 -29.31 20.09 32.70
C PRO A 616 -28.38 20.58 31.58
N GLN A 617 -28.60 21.85 31.24
CA GLN A 617 -27.92 22.68 30.25
C GLN A 617 -26.48 23.07 30.59
N ALA A 618 -25.71 23.25 29.52
CA ALA A 618 -24.75 24.33 29.25
C ALA A 618 -23.46 24.46 30.10
N ALA A 619 -22.32 24.43 29.39
CA ALA A 619 -21.26 25.41 29.59
C ALA A 619 -20.50 25.63 28.25
N ARG A 620 -20.64 26.84 27.71
CA ARG A 620 -19.74 27.43 26.71
C ARG A 620 -18.55 28.03 27.44
N SER A 621 -17.34 27.84 26.93
CA SER A 621 -16.24 28.79 27.15
C SER A 621 -15.29 28.78 25.96
N ALA A 622 -15.16 29.96 25.35
CA ALA A 622 -14.21 30.30 24.31
C ALA A 622 -12.82 30.59 24.91
N GLY A 623 -11.78 30.34 24.12
CA GLY A 623 -10.41 30.80 24.37
C GLY A 623 -9.50 30.53 23.16
N LEU A 624 -9.21 31.57 22.37
CA LEU A 624 -8.15 31.65 21.35
C LEU A 624 -6.79 31.96 22.02
N PRO A 625 -5.67 32.10 21.29
CA PRO A 625 -4.83 31.07 20.66
C PRO A 625 -3.42 31.03 21.29
N ALA A 626 -2.70 29.91 21.21
CA ALA A 626 -1.27 29.85 21.57
C ALA A 626 -0.43 29.38 20.38
N LEU A 627 0.59 30.19 20.06
CA LEU A 627 1.58 30.03 19.00
C LEU A 627 2.44 28.76 19.17
N PRO A 628 3.05 28.26 18.08
CA PRO A 628 3.72 26.96 18.06
C PRO A 628 5.14 27.04 18.64
N LEU A 629 5.53 26.05 19.43
CA LEU A 629 6.93 25.74 19.70
C LEU A 629 7.31 24.38 19.11
N ALA A 630 8.51 24.40 18.55
CA ALA A 630 9.13 23.38 17.73
C ALA A 630 9.49 22.08 18.47
N GLY A 631 9.51 20.98 17.71
CA GLY A 631 10.36 19.82 18.00
C GLY A 631 9.63 18.49 17.90
N GLY A 632 9.96 17.68 16.88
CA GLY A 632 9.58 16.26 16.84
C GLY A 632 9.34 15.71 15.45
N THR A 633 10.39 15.59 14.65
CA THR A 633 10.42 14.92 13.35
C THR A 633 10.24 13.40 13.50
N SER A 634 9.25 12.81 12.82
CA SER A 634 9.42 11.60 11.97
C SER A 634 8.09 11.07 11.40
N ALA A 635 7.91 11.19 10.08
CA ALA A 635 7.24 10.19 9.22
C ALA A 635 7.67 10.45 7.76
N ALA A 636 8.85 9.95 7.41
CA ALA A 636 9.56 10.27 6.17
C ALA A 636 9.24 9.46 4.89
N PRO A 637 8.27 8.52 4.77
CA PRO A 637 8.03 7.89 3.46
C PRO A 637 6.85 8.48 2.66
N LEU A 638 5.89 9.18 3.29
CA LEU A 638 4.64 9.56 2.58
C LEU A 638 4.62 10.98 2.01
N ALA A 639 5.48 11.89 2.48
CA ALA A 639 5.64 13.20 1.85
C ALA A 639 6.34 13.13 0.47
N ALA A 640 7.09 12.06 0.20
CA ALA A 640 7.81 11.89 -1.06
C ALA A 640 6.89 11.54 -2.25
N ALA A 641 5.78 10.83 -2.03
CA ALA A 641 4.89 10.38 -3.09
C ALA A 641 3.98 11.49 -3.63
N ALA A 642 3.56 12.44 -2.79
CA ALA A 642 2.76 13.60 -3.21
C ALA A 642 3.61 14.69 -3.89
N LEU A 643 4.93 14.70 -3.68
CA LEU A 643 5.86 15.61 -4.35
C LEU A 643 6.20 15.19 -5.79
N LEU A 644 6.00 13.94 -6.19
CA LEU A 644 6.32 13.45 -7.54
C LEU A 644 5.44 14.04 -8.66
N PRO A 645 4.09 14.14 -8.54
CA PRO A 645 3.28 14.79 -9.57
C PRO A 645 3.43 16.32 -9.57
N ALA A 646 3.62 16.95 -8.41
CA ALA A 646 3.88 18.39 -8.31
C ALA A 646 5.28 18.77 -8.86
N ALA A 647 6.30 17.93 -8.61
CA ALA A 647 7.63 18.07 -9.20
C ALA A 647 7.62 17.77 -10.70
N ALA A 648 6.92 16.73 -11.15
CA ALA A 648 6.77 16.41 -12.57
C ALA A 648 6.05 17.52 -13.35
N TRP A 649 5.05 18.18 -12.76
CA TRP A 649 4.36 19.31 -13.36
C TRP A 649 5.25 20.58 -13.36
N ARG A 650 5.99 20.86 -12.28
CA ARG A 650 7.00 21.94 -12.22
C ARG A 650 8.14 21.72 -13.23
N TRP A 651 8.56 20.47 -13.46
CA TRP A 651 9.67 20.11 -14.34
C TRP A 651 9.32 20.12 -15.83
N ARG A 652 8.04 20.03 -16.20
CA ARG A 652 7.60 20.13 -17.61
C ARG A 652 8.01 21.46 -18.26
N ARG A 653 8.08 22.54 -17.48
CA ARG A 653 8.54 23.87 -17.94
C ARG A 653 10.07 23.95 -18.06
N SER A 654 10.82 23.29 -17.17
CA SER A 654 12.29 23.22 -17.18
C SER A 654 12.84 22.27 -18.26
N LEU A 655 12.11 21.20 -18.58
CA LEU A 655 12.42 20.28 -19.69
C LEU A 655 12.31 20.94 -21.06
N ALA A 656 11.37 21.87 -21.24
CA ALA A 656 11.25 22.67 -22.46
C ALA A 656 12.48 23.58 -22.69
N LEU A 657 13.07 24.10 -21.61
CA LEU A 657 14.32 24.89 -21.66
C LEU A 657 15.55 24.00 -21.94
N LEU A 658 15.59 22.77 -21.41
CA LEU A 658 16.67 21.80 -21.70
C LEU A 658 16.69 21.35 -23.17
N LEU A 659 15.53 21.23 -23.81
CA LEU A 659 15.43 20.94 -25.25
C LEU A 659 15.85 22.15 -26.09
N ALA A 660 15.52 23.37 -25.65
CA ALA A 660 15.97 24.60 -26.30
C ALA A 660 17.49 24.81 -26.18
N ALA A 661 18.10 24.45 -25.04
CA ALA A 661 19.54 24.55 -24.81
C ALA A 661 20.39 23.58 -25.66
N ARG A 662 19.79 22.51 -26.20
CA ARG A 662 20.46 21.55 -27.10
C ARG A 662 20.42 21.96 -28.58
N SER A 663 19.64 22.98 -28.93
CA SER A 663 19.54 23.50 -30.30
C SER A 663 20.67 24.50 -30.55
N THR A 664 21.76 24.08 -31.20
CA THR A 664 22.93 24.91 -31.51
C THR A 664 22.71 25.90 -32.67
N SER A 665 21.49 26.41 -32.87
CA SER A 665 21.16 27.42 -33.88
C SER A 665 20.65 28.70 -33.23
N SER A 666 21.06 29.85 -33.78
CA SER A 666 20.84 31.20 -33.24
C SER A 666 19.43 31.40 -32.66
N MET A 667 19.32 31.42 -31.33
CA MET A 667 18.03 31.57 -30.66
C MET A 667 17.55 33.02 -30.75
N SER A 668 16.30 33.22 -31.19
CA SER A 668 15.71 34.55 -31.27
C SER A 668 15.66 35.25 -29.91
N ARG A 669 15.84 36.58 -29.90
CA ARG A 669 15.80 37.45 -28.71
C ARG A 669 14.56 37.19 -27.84
N GLU A 670 13.40 36.97 -28.47
CA GLU A 670 12.15 36.66 -27.77
C GLU A 670 12.19 35.37 -26.95
N ARG A 671 12.86 34.31 -27.44
CA ARG A 671 12.99 33.05 -26.69
C ARG A 671 13.91 33.21 -25.48
N GLN A 672 14.97 34.01 -25.61
CA GLN A 672 15.88 34.30 -24.51
C GLN A 672 15.17 35.11 -23.41
N LEU A 673 14.37 36.12 -23.77
CA LEU A 673 13.57 36.90 -22.81
C LEU A 673 12.49 36.06 -22.10
N ARG A 674 11.88 35.08 -22.79
CA ARG A 674 10.95 34.12 -22.16
C ARG A 674 11.64 33.15 -21.20
N ALA A 675 12.89 32.77 -21.46
CA ALA A 675 13.66 31.97 -20.52
C ALA A 675 14.03 32.81 -19.27
N ALA A 676 14.39 34.07 -19.47
CA ALA A 676 14.72 34.98 -18.40
C ALA A 676 13.54 35.30 -17.46
N SER A 677 12.30 35.35 -17.98
CA SER A 677 11.13 35.58 -17.13
C SER A 677 10.90 34.46 -16.10
N LEU A 678 11.32 33.23 -16.41
CA LEU A 678 11.25 32.09 -15.47
C LEU A 678 12.27 32.23 -14.35
N ALA A 679 13.49 32.66 -14.66
CA ALA A 679 14.53 32.93 -13.66
C ALA A 679 14.11 34.10 -12.74
N TRP A 680 13.54 35.17 -13.30
CA TRP A 680 12.98 36.28 -12.52
C TRP A 680 11.83 35.85 -11.62
N HIS A 681 10.95 34.96 -12.10
CA HIS A 681 9.85 34.45 -11.29
C HIS A 681 10.36 33.64 -10.08
N GLY A 682 11.37 32.80 -10.28
CA GLY A 682 11.99 32.04 -9.18
C GLY A 682 12.69 32.93 -8.14
N LEU A 683 13.32 34.02 -8.58
CA LEU A 683 13.90 35.03 -7.67
C LEU A 683 12.82 35.73 -6.85
N ALA A 684 11.73 36.17 -7.51
CA ALA A 684 10.63 36.87 -6.85
C ALA A 684 9.84 35.97 -5.89
N GLU A 685 9.66 34.68 -6.20
CA GLU A 685 8.97 33.72 -5.32
C GLU A 685 9.76 33.50 -4.01
N ARG A 686 11.10 33.45 -4.11
CA ARG A 686 11.96 33.13 -2.96
C ARG A 686 12.40 34.33 -2.14
N TYR A 687 12.64 35.47 -2.78
CA TYR A 687 13.16 36.66 -2.12
C TYR A 687 12.21 37.87 -2.17
N GLY A 688 11.01 37.71 -2.73
CA GLY A 688 10.01 38.77 -2.91
C GLY A 688 10.27 39.60 -4.17
N PRO A 689 9.26 40.26 -4.77
CA PRO A 689 9.42 41.06 -5.97
C PRO A 689 10.30 42.31 -5.73
N PRO A 690 10.94 42.87 -6.78
CA PRO A 690 11.76 44.07 -6.66
C PRO A 690 10.93 45.27 -6.17
N PRO A 691 11.42 46.04 -5.17
CA PRO A 691 10.75 47.26 -4.72
C PRO A 691 10.60 48.27 -5.88
N PRO A 692 9.53 49.09 -5.88
CA PRO A 692 9.30 50.06 -6.94
C PRO A 692 10.45 51.08 -7.01
N GLY A 693 11.00 51.29 -8.21
CA GLY A 693 12.07 52.26 -8.47
C GLY A 693 13.50 51.70 -8.37
N VAL A 694 13.68 50.42 -8.05
CA VAL A 694 14.99 49.77 -7.93
C VAL A 694 15.36 49.07 -9.25
N THR A 695 16.60 49.23 -9.71
CA THR A 695 17.10 48.54 -10.92
C THR A 695 17.34 47.05 -10.65
N GLY A 696 17.39 46.22 -11.70
CA GLY A 696 17.62 44.78 -11.57
C GLY A 696 18.92 44.44 -10.83
N ARG A 697 19.99 45.23 -11.05
CA ARG A 697 21.27 45.09 -10.33
C ARG A 697 21.16 45.42 -8.85
N GLU A 698 20.59 46.57 -8.52
CA GLU A 698 20.42 47.00 -7.13
C GLU A 698 19.53 46.02 -6.35
N TYR A 699 18.50 45.47 -7.00
CA TYR A 699 17.67 44.44 -6.41
C TYR A 699 18.50 43.18 -6.09
N VAL A 700 19.26 42.65 -7.05
CA VAL A 700 20.10 41.45 -6.81
C VAL A 700 21.19 41.68 -5.77
N ASP A 701 21.82 42.85 -5.76
CA ASP A 701 22.85 43.18 -4.76
C ASP A 701 22.27 43.39 -3.35
N SER A 702 20.98 43.69 -3.25
CA SER A 702 20.26 43.71 -1.97
C SER A 702 19.88 42.31 -1.45
N LEU A 703 19.96 41.26 -2.28
CA LEU A 703 19.59 39.90 -1.89
C LEU A 703 20.68 39.23 -1.03
N GLN A 704 20.29 38.71 0.13
CA GLN A 704 21.18 37.91 0.98
C GLN A 704 21.28 36.45 0.50
N ILE A 705 21.99 36.22 -0.60
CA ILE A 705 22.23 34.87 -1.15
C ILE A 705 23.51 34.30 -0.54
N TYR A 706 23.37 33.31 0.37
CA TYR A 706 24.50 32.68 1.08
C TYR A 706 25.34 31.72 0.22
N ASP A 707 24.81 31.21 -0.90
CA ASP A 707 25.54 30.36 -1.85
C ASP A 707 26.32 31.23 -2.85
N ALA A 708 27.65 31.22 -2.73
CA ALA A 708 28.54 32.02 -3.57
C ALA A 708 28.40 31.69 -5.07
N GLY A 709 28.13 30.43 -5.42
CA GLY A 709 27.95 30.02 -6.82
C GLY A 709 26.63 30.52 -7.41
N LEU A 710 25.57 30.52 -6.61
CA LEU A 710 24.26 31.05 -7.01
C LEU A 710 24.26 32.58 -7.08
N SER A 711 24.91 33.25 -6.13
CA SER A 711 25.04 34.71 -6.12
C SER A 711 25.73 35.22 -7.40
N GLU A 712 26.83 34.58 -7.81
CA GLU A 712 27.53 34.95 -9.03
C GLU A 712 26.71 34.65 -10.30
N ALA A 713 26.05 33.49 -10.35
CA ALA A 713 25.14 33.13 -11.45
C ALA A 713 24.00 34.16 -11.62
N VAL A 714 23.37 34.59 -10.52
CA VAL A 714 22.30 35.59 -10.53
C VAL A 714 22.82 36.96 -11.00
N ARG A 715 24.00 37.39 -10.55
CA ARG A 715 24.62 38.63 -11.03
C ARG A 715 24.97 38.58 -12.51
N GLN A 716 25.50 37.46 -12.99
CA GLN A 716 25.79 37.26 -14.42
C GLN A 716 24.52 37.26 -15.26
N PHE A 717 23.48 36.57 -14.81
CA PHE A 717 22.16 36.57 -15.43
C PHE A 717 21.58 37.97 -15.57
N VAL A 718 21.59 38.80 -14.51
CA VAL A 718 21.03 40.16 -14.59
C VAL A 718 21.81 41.05 -15.54
N ARG A 719 23.15 40.96 -15.54
CA ARG A 719 23.98 41.70 -16.50
C ARG A 719 23.65 41.33 -17.93
N GLN A 720 23.55 40.03 -18.23
CA GLN A 720 23.21 39.53 -19.57
C GLN A 720 21.76 39.86 -19.97
N TRP A 721 20.82 39.76 -19.03
CA TRP A 721 19.42 40.12 -19.26
C TRP A 721 19.25 41.60 -19.57
N GLU A 722 19.92 42.50 -18.84
CA GLU A 722 19.87 43.94 -19.13
C GLU A 722 20.42 44.25 -20.52
N THR A 723 21.53 43.62 -20.91
CA THR A 723 22.06 43.78 -22.27
C THR A 723 21.07 43.30 -23.33
N LEU A 724 20.35 42.19 -23.09
CA LEU A 724 19.34 41.67 -24.00
C LEU A 724 18.04 42.47 -24.02
N ALA A 725 17.61 42.99 -22.88
CA ALA A 725 16.37 43.75 -22.75
C ALA A 725 16.52 45.16 -23.35
N TYR A 726 17.68 45.80 -23.14
CA TYR A 726 17.90 47.19 -23.54
C TYR A 726 18.74 47.37 -24.82
N ALA A 727 19.18 46.29 -25.49
CA ALA A 727 19.85 46.40 -26.78
C ALA A 727 18.93 47.01 -27.88
N PRO A 728 19.46 47.91 -28.73
CA PRO A 728 18.72 48.44 -29.88
C PRO A 728 18.42 47.30 -30.88
N ALA A 729 17.21 47.27 -31.43
CA ALA A 729 16.81 46.26 -32.41
C ALA A 729 17.65 46.39 -33.71
N ALA A 730 18.20 45.29 -34.20
CA ALA A 730 18.93 45.28 -35.47
C ALA A 730 17.98 45.58 -36.65
N PRO A 731 18.41 46.35 -37.67
CA PRO A 731 17.60 46.62 -38.84
C PRO A 731 17.36 45.33 -39.65
N ALA A 732 16.12 45.12 -40.09
CA ALA A 732 15.73 43.98 -40.91
C ALA A 732 16.47 44.03 -42.27
N PHE A 733 17.18 42.95 -42.61
CA PHE A 733 17.77 42.75 -43.92
C PHE A 733 16.63 42.55 -44.95
N VAL A 734 16.49 43.50 -45.88
CA VAL A 734 15.65 43.36 -47.07
C VAL A 734 16.46 42.57 -48.10
N ALA A 735 16.07 41.32 -48.35
CA ALA A 735 16.57 40.58 -49.50
C ALA A 735 15.83 41.08 -50.76
N ALA A 736 16.59 41.55 -51.74
CA ALA A 736 16.10 41.99 -53.03
C ALA A 736 15.65 40.77 -53.87
N ASP A 737 14.41 40.80 -54.33
CA ASP A 737 13.79 39.83 -55.22
C ASP A 737 13.90 40.34 -56.68
N PRO A 738 14.52 39.63 -57.63
CA PRO A 738 14.57 40.06 -59.01
C PRO A 738 13.43 39.42 -59.83
N ALA A 739 12.82 40.26 -60.66
CA ALA A 739 11.95 39.96 -61.80
C ALA A 739 10.41 40.00 -61.57
N ASN A 740 9.92 41.23 -61.74
CA ASN A 740 9.00 41.64 -62.82
C ASN A 740 7.47 41.38 -62.75
N GLU A 741 6.77 42.52 -62.86
CA GLU A 741 5.58 42.81 -63.68
C GLU A 741 4.14 42.47 -63.19
N MET A 742 3.50 43.52 -62.65
CA MET A 742 2.25 44.18 -63.14
C MET A 742 0.88 43.41 -63.11
N PRO A 743 -0.30 44.10 -63.16
CA PRO A 743 -0.90 44.73 -61.98
C PRO A 743 -2.43 44.48 -61.84
N THR A 744 -3.01 45.12 -60.82
CA THR A 744 -4.39 45.68 -60.73
C THR A 744 -5.54 44.92 -60.06
N MET A 745 -6.29 45.76 -59.33
CA MET A 745 -7.69 45.69 -58.88
C MET A 745 -7.99 44.84 -57.64
N SER A 746 -8.74 45.31 -56.64
CA SER A 746 -9.39 46.60 -56.37
C SER A 746 -10.00 46.54 -54.96
N ALA A 747 -10.12 47.71 -54.31
CA ALA A 747 -11.30 48.21 -53.59
C ALA A 747 -11.98 47.31 -52.53
N THR A 748 -12.33 47.76 -51.31
CA THR A 748 -12.59 49.11 -50.81
C THR A 748 -12.90 49.05 -49.31
N SER A 749 -12.35 50.02 -48.56
CA SER A 749 -13.03 50.89 -47.58
C SER A 749 -13.63 50.26 -46.30
N LYS A 750 -13.49 50.82 -45.08
CA LYS A 750 -13.54 52.24 -44.70
C LYS A 750 -13.15 52.43 -43.21
N MET A 751 -12.44 53.55 -42.93
CA MET A 751 -12.57 54.48 -41.77
C MET A 751 -12.33 53.96 -40.32
N SER A 752 -11.76 54.69 -39.36
CA SER A 752 -11.27 56.09 -39.26
C SER A 752 -10.51 56.32 -37.92
N ALA A 753 -9.35 56.98 -38.03
CA ALA A 753 -8.65 57.96 -37.17
C ALA A 753 -8.91 58.14 -35.64
N ARG A 754 -7.81 58.23 -34.86
CA ARG A 754 -7.25 59.47 -34.19
C ARG A 754 -6.15 59.09 -33.16
N SER A 755 -4.91 59.57 -33.29
CA SER A 755 -4.31 60.79 -32.65
C SER A 755 -3.59 60.47 -31.31
N MET A 756 -2.46 61.01 -30.85
CA MET A 756 -1.24 61.71 -31.35
C MET A 756 -0.42 62.07 -30.06
N ILE A 757 0.91 62.33 -30.17
CA ILE A 757 1.76 63.19 -29.25
C ILE A 757 2.28 62.51 -27.94
N SER A 758 3.53 62.62 -27.42
CA SER A 758 4.79 63.36 -27.67
C SER A 758 5.92 62.71 -26.81
N ALA A 759 7.09 62.38 -27.36
CA ALA A 759 8.39 63.10 -27.29
C ALA A 759 9.30 62.82 -26.06
N ILE A 760 10.53 62.42 -26.38
CA ILE A 760 11.74 62.28 -25.55
C ILE A 760 12.74 63.35 -26.02
N PRO A 761 13.66 63.88 -25.19
CA PRO A 761 14.92 64.43 -25.67
C PRO A 761 16.13 63.56 -25.31
N ALA A 762 17.10 63.54 -26.24
CA ALA A 762 18.26 62.65 -26.32
C ALA A 762 19.59 63.35 -25.94
N ILE A 763 20.71 62.63 -26.21
CA ILE A 763 22.11 63.08 -26.49
C ILE A 763 23.14 62.73 -25.38
N PRO A 764 24.45 62.41 -25.63
CA PRO A 764 25.20 62.09 -26.87
C PRO A 764 25.99 60.74 -26.84
N ALA A 765 26.42 60.32 -28.03
CA ALA A 765 27.36 59.23 -28.30
C ALA A 765 28.84 59.68 -28.24
N MET A 766 29.74 58.75 -27.88
CA MET A 766 31.17 58.83 -28.19
C MET A 766 31.67 57.51 -28.79
N SER A 767 32.45 57.67 -29.85
CA SER A 767 32.89 56.68 -30.83
C SER A 767 34.09 55.83 -30.35
N ALA A 768 34.04 54.53 -30.61
CA ALA A 768 35.20 53.67 -30.82
C ALA A 768 34.90 52.71 -31.99
N ALA A 769 35.85 52.56 -32.91
CA ALA A 769 35.70 51.91 -34.21
C ALA A 769 35.31 50.41 -34.13
N PRO A 770 34.59 49.86 -35.14
CA PRO A 770 34.03 48.52 -35.08
C PRO A 770 35.05 47.44 -35.47
N ALA A 771 35.07 46.34 -34.72
CA ALA A 771 35.62 45.07 -35.17
C ALA A 771 34.82 44.53 -36.38
N SER A 772 35.44 43.67 -37.19
CA SER A 772 34.90 43.21 -38.47
C SER A 772 33.57 42.42 -38.33
N PRO A 773 32.67 42.41 -39.35
CA PRO A 773 31.36 41.76 -39.26
C PRO A 773 31.38 40.25 -39.01
N ALA A 774 32.51 39.59 -39.25
CA ALA A 774 32.68 38.16 -39.02
C ALA A 774 32.85 37.82 -37.52
N GLU A 775 33.52 38.69 -36.75
CA GLU A 775 33.71 38.51 -35.30
C GLU A 775 32.43 38.79 -34.50
N ILE A 776 31.53 39.63 -35.03
CA ILE A 776 30.26 39.99 -34.35
C ILE A 776 29.22 38.86 -34.49
N SER A 777 29.28 38.06 -35.55
CA SER A 777 28.34 36.93 -35.74
C SER A 777 28.68 35.72 -34.87
N GLU A 778 29.97 35.43 -34.66
CA GLU A 778 30.40 34.31 -33.81
C GLU A 778 30.24 34.59 -32.29
N LEU A 779 30.30 35.86 -31.84
CA LEU A 779 30.10 36.18 -30.42
C LEU A 779 28.63 36.02 -29.94
N THR A 780 27.62 36.11 -30.81
CA THR A 780 26.21 36.09 -30.39
C THR A 780 25.65 34.68 -30.13
N THR A 781 26.26 33.64 -30.69
CA THR A 781 25.79 32.25 -30.55
C THR A 781 26.35 31.58 -29.30
N HIS A 782 27.59 31.90 -28.92
CA HIS A 782 28.20 31.33 -27.71
C HIS A 782 27.57 31.92 -26.43
N ASP A 783 27.20 33.21 -26.44
CA ASP A 783 26.58 33.91 -25.31
C ASP A 783 25.14 33.45 -25.00
N ALA A 784 24.36 33.09 -26.01
CA ALA A 784 22.97 32.64 -25.82
C ALA A 784 22.87 31.32 -25.05
N SER A 785 23.81 30.39 -25.32
CA SER A 785 23.88 29.10 -24.62
C SER A 785 24.31 29.25 -23.16
N ALA A 786 25.25 30.17 -22.89
CA ALA A 786 25.69 30.51 -21.55
C ALA A 786 24.55 31.18 -20.76
N PHE A 787 23.84 32.14 -21.35
CA PHE A 787 22.71 32.83 -20.71
C PHE A 787 21.57 31.86 -20.32
N ILE A 788 21.22 30.90 -21.18
CA ILE A 788 20.20 29.89 -20.86
C ILE A 788 20.70 28.94 -19.78
N ARG A 789 22.00 28.61 -19.77
CA ARG A 789 22.61 27.81 -18.71
C ARG A 789 22.47 28.51 -17.36
N GLU A 790 22.72 29.83 -17.29
CA GLU A 790 22.53 30.59 -16.06
C GLU A 790 21.04 30.66 -15.66
N CYS A 791 20.12 30.89 -16.61
CA CYS A 791 18.68 30.82 -16.34
C CYS A 791 18.28 29.46 -15.77
N LEU A 792 18.83 28.35 -16.30
CA LEU A 792 18.58 26.99 -15.82
C LEU A 792 19.17 26.74 -14.43
N ILE A 793 20.40 27.23 -14.15
CA ILE A 793 21.04 27.11 -12.84
C ILE A 793 20.21 27.83 -11.79
N ILE A 794 19.80 29.07 -12.08
CA ILE A 794 18.98 29.90 -11.19
C ILE A 794 17.63 29.23 -10.95
N THR A 795 16.93 28.83 -12.02
CA THR A 795 15.62 28.19 -11.89
C THR A 795 15.74 26.89 -11.09
N PHE A 796 16.72 26.03 -11.40
CA PHE A 796 16.87 24.72 -10.75
C PHE A 796 17.36 24.79 -9.31
N ARG A 797 18.13 25.83 -8.92
CA ARG A 797 18.60 26.00 -7.54
C ARG A 797 17.60 26.75 -6.65
N LEU A 798 16.74 27.57 -7.23
CA LEU A 798 15.76 28.35 -6.48
C LEU A 798 14.41 27.64 -6.31
N THR A 799 14.00 26.80 -7.27
CA THR A 799 12.85 25.88 -7.15
C THR A 799 13.21 24.61 -6.44
#